data_AF-A0A9P8L0V8-F1
#
_entry.id   AF-A0A9P8L0V8-F1
#
_cell.length_a   1.000
_cell.length_b   1.000
_cell.length_c   1.000
_cell.angle_alpha   90.00
_cell.angle_beta   90.00
_cell.angle_gamma   90.00
#
_symmetry.space_group_name_H-M   'P 1'
#
loop_
_entity.id
_entity.type
_entity.pdbx_description
1 polymer ?
#
loop_
_entity_poly.entity_id
_entity_poly.type
_entity_poly.pdbx_seq_one_letter_code
_entity_poly.pdbx_strand_id
1 'polypeptide(L)'
;MVEVDQKAVLIVIDGWGIPSESSPPEGDAIAGAETPYMDSFKAPGSKTAEGYTELEASSLAVGLPEGLMGNSEVGHLNIGAGRVVWQDVVRIDVTLKKGEMNKVENIQKSFQRAKEGNGRLHLLGLISDGGVHSKNQHLYGLLEVAKEIGVPHVFVHFFGDGRDTDPKSGAGYMQQLIDKTKELGIGQVATAVGRYYAMDRDKRWDRVEIALKGLVCGEGEDHTDPVKAIQERYGKGENDEFLKPIIFGGSETRIKDDDTVFFFNYRSDRVREITQLLGDVDRSPKPDFPYPKNIHLTTMTQYKTDFPFPIAFSPQLMGNVLAEWLGKQGVKQCHVAETEKYAHVTFFFNGGVEKQFPGEERELIPSPKVATYDLDPKMSSAAVADRLNERIKEGNFEFLMNNFAPPDMVGHTGVYEAAIEGVAATDKAIGHVFETCKQEGYVLFVTADHGNAEEMLSEEGTPKTAHTTNRVPFVMANAPKGWKLKKEGGVLGDVAPTILAVMGLEQPEEMSGQSLLIKGSKRGTRCINFTTPKFLPSPDLNYWAEMAPYDSDSSEDEVEGYRETNVLLGYASKEPTEDTVSQLGGYPTWLDPASPPPTGLARCKTCNDLMVLLLQLNGDLPDIFPGHERRLYVFACRRKACRRREGSVRALRGVRVTNAVGEGGEGKGREVEEEKKEKGPAQWQGVGETLFGAAAPTAPGPTNPFSTPTSPPTKNPFSTSPPQPAPLLPLSSLAAIPPPPTTNHLPTFSSKLTLNLPPLSPDPKDPWPPTPQLPPAYPKYSLDADYESLDTTPSSYPQANLPPIDPVDDPDDAPRTKTGAKTKDDPAYESPHNSTFHNFTTTLSQNPLQVLRYDFRGSPLLYSKTDAVGQLLHPALRIPGCPSCGGERVFECQLTPQAIAELEVGEEGFDGMEWGTVILGVCGGDCVPRGVAGGKAGYLEEWAGVQWEEVGGKGY
;
A
#
# COMPACT_ATOMS: atom_id res chain seq x y z
N MET A 1 -8.38 40.95 2.62
CA MET A 1 -9.06 40.75 1.34
C MET A 1 -8.20 41.38 0.28
N VAL A 2 -7.87 40.59 -0.74
CA VAL A 2 -7.13 41.03 -1.93
C VAL A 2 -8.15 41.61 -2.90
N GLU A 3 -7.77 42.61 -3.69
CA GLU A 3 -8.67 43.16 -4.71
C GLU A 3 -8.62 42.25 -5.95
N VAL A 4 -9.68 41.44 -6.13
CA VAL A 4 -9.88 40.56 -7.30
C VAL A 4 -10.90 41.18 -8.26
N ASP A 5 -10.72 40.99 -9.58
CA ASP A 5 -11.65 41.47 -10.63
C ASP A 5 -13.07 40.92 -10.36
N GLN A 6 -13.16 39.64 -10.02
CA GLN A 6 -14.37 38.86 -9.75
C GLN A 6 -14.03 37.78 -8.71
N LYS A 7 -15.02 37.38 -7.89
CA LYS A 7 -14.93 36.14 -7.10
C LYS A 7 -15.36 34.93 -7.94
N ALA A 8 -14.85 33.75 -7.61
CA ALA A 8 -15.12 32.53 -8.38
C ALA A 8 -15.50 31.33 -7.50
N VAL A 9 -16.37 30.47 -8.03
CA VAL A 9 -16.68 29.13 -7.50
C VAL A 9 -16.41 28.10 -8.59
N LEU A 10 -15.70 27.01 -8.28
CA LEU A 10 -15.49 25.87 -9.19
C LEU A 10 -16.19 24.63 -8.66
N ILE A 11 -17.17 24.12 -9.40
CA ILE A 11 -17.72 22.78 -9.18
C ILE A 11 -16.96 21.82 -10.10
N VAL A 12 -16.40 20.76 -9.53
CA VAL A 12 -16.00 19.55 -10.26
C VAL A 12 -17.10 18.51 -10.04
N ILE A 13 -17.67 18.00 -11.11
CA ILE A 13 -18.57 16.85 -11.08
C ILE A 13 -17.71 15.62 -11.38
N ASP A 14 -17.63 14.67 -10.47
CA ASP A 14 -16.83 13.48 -10.68
C ASP A 14 -17.55 12.56 -11.69
N GLY A 15 -16.81 12.02 -12.68
CA GLY A 15 -17.34 11.03 -13.62
C GLY A 15 -18.47 11.50 -14.57
N TRP A 16 -18.60 12.80 -14.84
CA TRP A 16 -19.59 13.36 -15.78
C TRP A 16 -18.95 13.70 -17.13
N GLY A 17 -19.01 12.77 -18.09
CA GLY A 17 -18.51 13.01 -19.44
C GLY A 17 -19.52 13.67 -20.38
N ILE A 18 -19.21 13.57 -21.67
CA ILE A 18 -20.06 13.94 -22.80
C ILE A 18 -20.02 12.74 -23.75
N PRO A 19 -21.16 12.12 -24.09
CA PRO A 19 -21.18 10.94 -24.94
C PRO A 19 -20.55 11.23 -26.31
N SER A 20 -19.75 10.27 -26.77
CA SER A 20 -19.09 10.21 -28.07
C SER A 20 -20.00 9.57 -29.13
N GLU A 21 -19.54 9.50 -30.39
CA GLU A 21 -20.25 8.76 -31.45
C GLU A 21 -20.27 7.23 -31.21
N SER A 22 -19.47 6.72 -30.26
CA SER A 22 -19.40 5.31 -29.85
C SER A 22 -20.12 5.00 -28.52
N SER A 23 -20.61 6.02 -27.80
CA SER A 23 -21.32 5.80 -26.52
C SER A 23 -22.72 5.23 -26.77
N PRO A 24 -23.12 4.09 -26.15
CA PRO A 24 -24.46 3.53 -26.31
C PRO A 24 -25.55 4.49 -25.79
N PRO A 25 -26.49 4.99 -26.63
CA PRO A 25 -27.50 5.96 -26.20
C PRO A 25 -28.43 5.47 -25.07
N GLU A 26 -28.65 4.15 -25.00
CA GLU A 26 -29.38 3.45 -23.95
C GLU A 26 -28.59 3.26 -22.64
N GLY A 27 -27.30 3.56 -22.62
CA GLY A 27 -26.42 3.49 -21.45
C GLY A 27 -26.02 4.86 -20.88
N ASP A 28 -26.47 5.97 -21.46
CA ASP A 28 -26.15 7.32 -21.00
C ASP A 28 -27.09 7.74 -19.85
N ALA A 29 -26.66 7.53 -18.60
CA ALA A 29 -27.43 7.93 -17.42
C ALA A 29 -27.49 9.46 -17.24
N ILE A 30 -26.65 10.21 -17.95
CA ILE A 30 -26.67 11.68 -17.96
C ILE A 30 -27.82 12.18 -18.84
N ALA A 31 -28.03 11.56 -20.00
CA ALA A 31 -29.19 11.80 -20.86
C ALA A 31 -30.49 11.16 -20.32
N GLY A 32 -30.38 10.10 -19.52
CA GLY A 32 -31.52 9.45 -18.84
C GLY A 32 -32.11 10.25 -17.67
N ALA A 33 -31.37 11.18 -17.09
CA ALA A 33 -31.74 11.93 -15.89
C ALA A 33 -32.37 13.31 -16.16
N GLU A 34 -33.21 13.78 -15.22
CA GLU A 34 -33.69 15.17 -15.23
C GLU A 34 -32.54 16.12 -14.82
N THR A 35 -31.85 16.73 -15.80
CA THR A 35 -30.67 17.60 -15.59
C THR A 35 -30.87 19.06 -16.05
N PRO A 36 -31.97 19.75 -15.63
CA PRO A 36 -32.37 21.04 -16.17
C PRO A 36 -31.36 22.18 -16.02
N TYR A 37 -30.45 22.18 -15.04
CA TYR A 37 -29.44 23.22 -14.93
C TYR A 37 -28.29 23.02 -15.93
N MET A 38 -27.72 21.82 -16.02
CA MET A 38 -26.67 21.46 -16.97
C MET A 38 -27.14 21.55 -18.42
N ASP A 39 -28.37 21.11 -18.71
CA ASP A 39 -29.04 21.36 -20.00
C ASP A 39 -29.10 22.86 -20.33
N SER A 40 -29.49 23.69 -19.35
CA SER A 40 -29.59 25.14 -19.57
C SER A 40 -28.23 25.79 -19.86
N PHE A 41 -27.14 25.26 -19.29
CA PHE A 41 -25.78 25.73 -19.54
C PHE A 41 -25.28 25.33 -20.94
N LYS A 42 -25.56 24.09 -21.38
CA LYS A 42 -25.20 23.56 -22.71
C LYS A 42 -26.03 24.19 -23.85
N ALA A 43 -27.25 24.64 -23.55
CA ALA A 43 -28.22 25.13 -24.54
C ALA A 43 -27.68 26.22 -25.52
N PRO A 44 -27.91 26.08 -26.84
CA PRO A 44 -27.51 27.08 -27.82
C PRO A 44 -28.13 28.46 -27.57
N GLY A 45 -27.30 29.43 -27.18
CA GLY A 45 -27.76 30.77 -26.80
C GLY A 45 -28.35 30.83 -25.38
N SER A 46 -27.80 30.02 -24.46
CA SER A 46 -28.11 30.01 -23.04
C SER A 46 -28.31 31.40 -22.42
N LYS A 47 -29.18 31.45 -21.40
CA LYS A 47 -29.44 32.62 -20.55
C LYS A 47 -28.93 32.42 -19.12
N THR A 48 -28.34 31.26 -18.83
CA THR A 48 -27.80 30.87 -17.51
C THR A 48 -26.28 30.78 -17.53
N ALA A 49 -25.66 30.50 -18.68
CA ALA A 49 -24.21 30.50 -18.87
C ALA A 49 -23.75 31.45 -20.00
N GLU A 50 -22.71 32.25 -19.74
CA GLU A 50 -21.99 33.06 -20.73
C GLU A 50 -21.01 32.24 -21.58
N GLY A 51 -20.58 31.08 -21.08
CA GLY A 51 -19.66 30.17 -21.73
C GLY A 51 -19.98 28.69 -21.51
N TYR A 52 -19.79 27.91 -22.56
CA TYR A 52 -19.75 26.44 -22.53
C TYR A 52 -18.69 26.00 -23.54
N THR A 53 -17.85 25.04 -23.19
CA THR A 53 -16.95 24.31 -24.09
C THR A 53 -16.73 22.89 -23.56
N GLU A 54 -15.84 22.14 -24.19
CA GLU A 54 -15.55 20.75 -23.89
C GLU A 54 -14.04 20.65 -23.69
N LEU A 55 -13.61 19.88 -22.69
CA LEU A 55 -12.19 19.66 -22.41
C LEU A 55 -11.85 18.19 -22.65
N GLU A 56 -10.67 17.94 -23.22
CA GLU A 56 -10.11 16.59 -23.23
C GLU A 56 -9.63 16.24 -21.81
N ALA A 57 -10.14 15.13 -21.26
CA ALA A 57 -9.93 14.68 -19.88
C ALA A 57 -9.19 13.33 -19.76
N SER A 58 -8.75 12.77 -20.88
CA SER A 58 -8.13 11.45 -20.97
C SER A 58 -6.79 11.50 -21.72
N SER A 59 -6.04 10.39 -21.70
CA SER A 59 -4.85 10.21 -22.53
C SER A 59 -3.81 11.36 -22.42
N LEU A 60 -3.17 11.72 -23.53
CA LEU A 60 -2.10 12.72 -23.61
C LEU A 60 -2.53 14.13 -23.15
N ALA A 61 -3.83 14.44 -23.09
CA ALA A 61 -4.34 15.74 -22.66
C ALA A 61 -4.20 15.95 -21.14
N VAL A 62 -4.16 14.87 -20.37
CA VAL A 62 -3.97 14.87 -18.91
C VAL A 62 -2.66 14.20 -18.47
N GLY A 63 -1.79 13.88 -19.44
CA GLY A 63 -0.45 13.33 -19.20
C GLY A 63 -0.38 11.80 -19.11
N LEU A 64 -1.45 11.10 -19.49
CA LEU A 64 -1.57 9.64 -19.54
C LEU A 64 -1.24 9.08 -20.94
N PRO A 65 -0.99 7.76 -21.08
CA PRO A 65 -0.77 7.13 -22.39
C PRO A 65 -1.93 7.34 -23.36
N GLU A 66 -1.61 7.38 -24.66
CA GLU A 66 -2.58 7.50 -25.75
C GLU A 66 -3.54 6.29 -25.74
N GLY A 67 -4.84 6.55 -25.55
CA GLY A 67 -5.90 5.53 -25.41
C GLY A 67 -6.33 5.22 -23.96
N LEU A 68 -5.66 5.77 -22.93
CA LEU A 68 -6.06 5.53 -21.54
C LEU A 68 -7.14 6.52 -21.08
N MET A 69 -8.13 6.00 -20.35
CA MET A 69 -9.19 6.76 -19.65
C MET A 69 -8.62 7.77 -18.63
N GLY A 70 -9.43 8.75 -18.25
CA GLY A 70 -9.12 9.61 -17.09
C GLY A 70 -9.35 8.90 -15.75
N ASN A 71 -8.99 9.54 -14.65
CA ASN A 71 -9.39 9.17 -13.28
C ASN A 71 -9.29 10.39 -12.35
N SER A 72 -9.89 10.31 -11.16
CA SER A 72 -10.08 11.49 -10.31
C SER A 72 -8.76 12.07 -9.79
N GLU A 73 -7.76 11.22 -9.52
CA GLU A 73 -6.43 11.65 -9.07
C GLU A 73 -5.72 12.49 -10.13
N VAL A 74 -5.68 12.00 -11.38
CA VAL A 74 -5.04 12.70 -12.50
C VAL A 74 -5.86 13.91 -12.91
N GLY A 75 -7.19 13.78 -12.92
CA GLY A 75 -8.12 14.84 -13.28
C GLY A 75 -7.98 16.06 -12.36
N HIS A 76 -8.19 15.88 -11.05
CA HIS A 76 -8.04 16.96 -10.06
C HIS A 76 -6.61 17.53 -10.02
N LEU A 77 -5.59 16.70 -10.21
CA LEU A 77 -4.20 17.14 -10.29
C LEU A 77 -3.92 18.03 -11.52
N ASN A 78 -4.48 17.72 -12.69
CA ASN A 78 -4.34 18.57 -13.88
C ASN A 78 -5.13 19.89 -13.73
N ILE A 79 -6.38 19.83 -13.23
CA ILE A 79 -7.22 21.00 -12.95
C ILE A 79 -6.50 21.96 -11.99
N GLY A 80 -6.02 21.44 -10.85
CA GLY A 80 -5.33 22.21 -9.82
C GLY A 80 -3.96 22.74 -10.26
N ALA A 81 -3.18 21.94 -11.00
CA ALA A 81 -1.84 22.35 -11.43
C ALA A 81 -1.83 23.40 -12.55
N GLY A 82 -2.92 23.56 -13.31
CA GLY A 82 -2.99 24.54 -14.41
C GLY A 82 -2.02 24.22 -15.57
N ARG A 83 -1.75 22.93 -15.79
CA ARG A 83 -0.81 22.39 -16.79
C ARG A 83 -1.10 20.91 -17.02
N VAL A 84 -0.58 20.34 -18.11
CA VAL A 84 -0.62 18.88 -18.33
C VAL A 84 0.42 18.21 -17.42
N VAL A 85 -0.01 17.28 -16.57
CA VAL A 85 0.85 16.59 -15.60
C VAL A 85 1.30 15.23 -16.12
N TRP A 86 2.44 15.21 -16.82
CA TRP A 86 2.94 14.05 -17.53
C TRP A 86 3.42 12.93 -16.61
N GLN A 87 2.92 11.70 -16.79
CA GLN A 87 3.59 10.51 -16.25
C GLN A 87 4.94 10.30 -16.97
N ASP A 88 5.98 9.84 -16.26
CA ASP A 88 7.34 9.80 -16.82
C ASP A 88 7.44 8.95 -18.11
N VAL A 89 6.71 7.82 -18.19
CA VAL A 89 6.64 7.01 -19.43
C VAL A 89 6.13 7.84 -20.62
N VAL A 90 5.08 8.63 -20.42
CA VAL A 90 4.43 9.45 -21.45
C VAL A 90 5.32 10.65 -21.81
N ARG A 91 5.97 11.25 -20.81
CA ARG A 91 6.94 12.33 -21.00
C ARG A 91 8.11 11.89 -21.88
N ILE A 92 8.61 10.68 -21.67
CA ILE A 92 9.68 10.09 -22.50
C ILE A 92 9.14 9.72 -23.89
N ASP A 93 7.96 9.08 -23.98
CA ASP A 93 7.30 8.75 -25.25
C ASP A 93 7.09 10.01 -26.13
N VAL A 94 6.60 11.11 -25.55
CA VAL A 94 6.40 12.39 -26.25
C VAL A 94 7.73 13.04 -26.65
N THR A 95 8.77 12.96 -25.80
CA THR A 95 10.11 13.47 -26.13
C THR A 95 10.75 12.68 -27.28
N LEU A 96 10.50 11.37 -27.34
CA LEU A 96 10.89 10.49 -28.44
C LEU A 96 10.09 10.78 -29.72
N LYS A 97 8.75 10.85 -29.64
CA LYS A 97 7.82 11.13 -30.76
C LYS A 97 8.09 12.50 -31.43
N LYS A 98 8.67 13.46 -30.69
CA LYS A 98 9.11 14.78 -31.21
C LYS A 98 10.55 14.81 -31.75
N GLY A 99 11.34 13.75 -31.56
CA GLY A 99 12.77 13.72 -31.92
C GLY A 99 13.64 14.62 -31.04
N GLU A 100 13.34 14.72 -29.73
CA GLU A 100 14.00 15.66 -28.81
C GLU A 100 14.88 14.98 -27.75
N MET A 101 15.06 13.66 -27.81
CA MET A 101 15.93 12.89 -26.90
C MET A 101 17.39 13.37 -26.91
N ASN A 102 17.87 13.90 -28.04
CA ASN A 102 19.21 14.51 -28.17
C ASN A 102 19.33 15.90 -27.50
N LYS A 103 18.21 16.57 -27.20
CA LYS A 103 18.15 17.86 -26.50
C LYS A 103 18.12 17.71 -24.98
N VAL A 104 17.89 16.50 -24.47
CA VAL A 104 17.87 16.21 -23.03
C VAL A 104 19.29 16.31 -22.49
N GLU A 105 19.55 17.37 -21.71
CA GLU A 105 20.90 17.82 -21.33
C GLU A 105 21.79 16.70 -20.76
N ASN A 106 21.25 15.87 -19.85
CA ASN A 106 22.04 14.80 -19.22
C ASN A 106 22.19 13.54 -20.11
N ILE A 107 21.31 13.30 -21.10
CA ILE A 107 21.57 12.30 -22.16
C ILE A 107 22.74 12.78 -23.01
N GLN A 108 22.69 14.03 -23.49
CA GLN A 108 23.74 14.63 -24.30
C GLN A 108 25.10 14.62 -23.59
N LYS A 109 25.17 15.11 -22.34
CA LYS A 109 26.40 15.10 -21.53
C LYS A 109 26.96 13.70 -21.31
N SER A 110 26.11 12.73 -20.95
CA SER A 110 26.53 11.36 -20.70
C SER A 110 27.14 10.73 -21.96
N PHE A 111 26.50 10.90 -23.12
CA PHE A 111 26.97 10.29 -24.37
C PHE A 111 28.17 11.05 -24.95
N GLN A 112 28.25 12.37 -24.78
CA GLN A 112 29.44 13.14 -25.13
C GLN A 112 30.64 12.74 -24.25
N ARG A 113 30.46 12.51 -22.94
CA ARG A 113 31.51 11.92 -22.07
C ARG A 113 31.99 10.57 -22.61
N ALA A 114 31.08 9.69 -23.04
CA ALA A 114 31.44 8.40 -23.60
C ALA A 114 32.34 8.56 -24.85
N LYS A 115 31.98 9.50 -25.74
CA LYS A 115 32.72 9.82 -26.96
C LYS A 115 34.07 10.50 -26.74
N GLU A 116 34.16 11.41 -25.78
CA GLU A 116 35.39 12.18 -25.47
C GLU A 116 36.36 11.44 -24.53
N GLY A 117 35.85 10.48 -23.76
CA GLY A 117 36.64 9.62 -22.87
C GLY A 117 37.20 8.38 -23.58
N ASN A 118 36.87 7.20 -23.07
CA ASN A 118 37.39 5.92 -23.57
C ASN A 118 36.62 5.33 -24.78
N GLY A 119 35.61 6.05 -25.30
CA GLY A 119 34.81 5.66 -26.46
C GLY A 119 33.61 4.76 -26.15
N ARG A 120 33.30 4.47 -24.89
CA ARG A 120 32.41 3.36 -24.48
C ARG A 120 31.20 3.82 -23.67
N LEU A 121 30.03 3.34 -24.10
CA LEU A 121 28.72 3.57 -23.48
C LEU A 121 28.00 2.25 -23.22
N HIS A 122 27.48 2.06 -22.01
CA HIS A 122 26.66 0.91 -21.65
C HIS A 122 25.22 1.37 -21.40
N LEU A 123 24.26 0.75 -22.09
CA LEU A 123 22.82 0.95 -21.91
C LEU A 123 22.25 -0.27 -21.18
N LEU A 124 21.62 -0.06 -20.02
CA LEU A 124 21.10 -1.12 -19.15
C LEU A 124 19.65 -0.89 -18.77
N GLY A 125 18.86 -1.96 -18.78
CA GLY A 125 17.46 -1.90 -18.38
C GLY A 125 16.63 -3.09 -18.84
N LEU A 126 15.37 -3.09 -18.41
CA LEU A 126 14.35 -4.06 -18.80
C LEU A 126 14.00 -3.89 -20.28
N ILE A 127 13.98 -4.96 -21.07
CA ILE A 127 13.71 -4.89 -22.51
C ILE A 127 12.45 -5.69 -22.86
N SER A 128 11.33 -4.97 -22.81
CA SER A 128 9.99 -5.39 -23.22
C SER A 128 9.18 -4.16 -23.66
N ASP A 129 7.94 -4.33 -24.07
CA ASP A 129 6.96 -3.26 -24.28
C ASP A 129 5.94 -3.09 -23.13
N GLY A 130 6.02 -3.93 -22.09
CA GLY A 130 5.07 -3.97 -20.96
C GLY A 130 4.93 -2.69 -20.13
N GLY A 131 5.81 -1.69 -20.31
CA GLY A 131 5.53 -0.29 -19.92
C GLY A 131 5.56 0.02 -18.42
N VAL A 132 5.71 -0.96 -17.52
CA VAL A 132 5.70 -0.72 -16.07
C VAL A 132 7.02 -0.14 -15.56
N HIS A 133 8.16 -0.60 -16.07
CA HIS A 133 9.50 -0.14 -15.64
C HIS A 133 10.34 0.54 -16.73
N SER A 134 10.08 0.22 -18.00
CA SER A 134 10.79 0.73 -19.19
C SER A 134 9.90 0.49 -20.43
N LYS A 135 10.35 0.99 -21.60
CA LYS A 135 9.93 0.53 -22.91
C LYS A 135 11.14 0.29 -23.82
N ASN A 136 11.13 -0.77 -24.62
CA ASN A 136 12.15 -1.05 -25.63
C ASN A 136 12.35 0.12 -26.63
N GLN A 137 11.29 0.85 -26.98
CA GLN A 137 11.36 2.04 -27.83
C GLN A 137 12.24 3.16 -27.25
N HIS A 138 12.30 3.30 -25.91
CA HIS A 138 13.16 4.30 -25.27
C HIS A 138 14.64 3.97 -25.46
N LEU A 139 15.00 2.68 -25.35
CA LEU A 139 16.34 2.18 -25.69
C LEU A 139 16.66 2.41 -27.18
N TYR A 140 15.72 2.19 -28.09
CA TYR A 140 15.94 2.44 -29.52
C TYR A 140 16.21 3.92 -29.81
N GLY A 141 15.48 4.83 -29.17
CA GLY A 141 15.76 6.27 -29.22
C GLY A 141 17.14 6.64 -28.64
N LEU A 142 17.57 6.00 -27.55
CA LEU A 142 18.92 6.18 -27.00
C LEU A 142 20.02 5.67 -27.96
N LEU A 143 19.79 4.56 -28.69
CA LEU A 143 20.71 4.09 -29.73
C LEU A 143 20.80 5.09 -30.91
N GLU A 144 19.69 5.71 -31.28
CA GLU A 144 19.65 6.76 -32.32
C GLU A 144 20.42 8.02 -31.90
N VAL A 145 20.25 8.49 -30.66
CA VAL A 145 21.04 9.63 -30.13
C VAL A 145 22.53 9.27 -30.00
N ALA A 146 22.88 8.05 -29.61
CA ALA A 146 24.28 7.60 -29.55
C ALA A 146 24.92 7.54 -30.96
N LYS A 147 24.15 7.21 -32.00
CA LYS A 147 24.56 7.27 -33.41
C LYS A 147 24.75 8.70 -33.91
N GLU A 148 23.81 9.60 -33.58
CA GLU A 148 23.89 11.02 -33.95
C GLU A 148 25.11 11.70 -33.32
N ILE A 149 25.34 11.48 -32.02
CA ILE A 149 26.53 11.95 -31.32
C ILE A 149 27.79 11.28 -31.87
N GLY A 150 27.71 10.02 -32.33
CA GLY A 150 28.84 9.28 -32.87
C GLY A 150 29.71 8.67 -31.77
N VAL A 151 29.08 7.98 -30.82
CA VAL A 151 29.77 7.20 -29.76
C VAL A 151 30.43 5.96 -30.39
N PRO A 152 31.75 5.72 -30.22
CA PRO A 152 32.46 4.63 -30.90
C PRO A 152 31.94 3.21 -30.58
N HIS A 153 31.62 2.94 -29.31
CA HIS A 153 31.16 1.64 -28.85
C HIS A 153 29.97 1.79 -27.91
N VAL A 154 28.87 1.10 -28.24
CA VAL A 154 27.64 1.06 -27.43
C VAL A 154 27.29 -0.39 -27.13
N PHE A 155 27.19 -0.72 -25.85
CA PHE A 155 26.90 -2.06 -25.36
C PHE A 155 25.52 -2.08 -24.68
N VAL A 156 24.70 -3.07 -25.01
CA VAL A 156 23.35 -3.22 -24.45
C VAL A 156 23.31 -4.43 -23.52
N HIS A 157 22.90 -4.21 -22.28
CA HIS A 157 22.66 -5.28 -21.31
C HIS A 157 21.15 -5.44 -21.13
N PHE A 158 20.63 -6.54 -21.68
CA PHE A 158 19.22 -6.91 -21.69
C PHE A 158 18.82 -7.46 -20.32
N PHE A 159 17.96 -6.74 -19.60
CA PHE A 159 17.26 -7.34 -18.46
C PHE A 159 15.95 -7.98 -18.97
N GLY A 160 15.82 -9.30 -18.76
CA GLY A 160 14.68 -10.09 -19.22
C GLY A 160 13.43 -9.86 -18.37
N ASP A 161 12.29 -9.75 -19.04
CA ASP A 161 11.01 -9.43 -18.42
C ASP A 161 10.27 -10.67 -17.91
N GLY A 162 9.31 -11.19 -18.69
CA GLY A 162 8.49 -12.34 -18.33
C GLY A 162 7.55 -12.16 -17.13
N ARG A 163 7.28 -10.91 -16.74
CA ARG A 163 6.41 -10.55 -15.60
C ARG A 163 5.43 -9.43 -15.92
N ASP A 164 5.90 -8.37 -16.57
CA ASP A 164 5.05 -7.31 -17.12
C ASP A 164 4.67 -7.63 -18.59
N THR A 165 5.18 -8.75 -19.12
CA THR A 165 4.87 -9.38 -20.42
C THR A 165 4.90 -10.92 -20.28
N ASP A 166 4.50 -11.67 -21.32
CA ASP A 166 4.48 -13.15 -21.29
C ASP A 166 5.84 -13.76 -20.83
N PRO A 167 5.86 -14.80 -19.97
CA PRO A 167 7.07 -15.42 -19.41
C PRO A 167 8.12 -15.95 -20.40
N LYS A 168 7.82 -16.02 -21.71
CA LYS A 168 8.72 -16.46 -22.79
C LYS A 168 8.76 -15.48 -23.97
N SER A 169 8.37 -14.22 -23.77
CA SER A 169 8.41 -13.14 -24.77
C SER A 169 9.82 -12.59 -25.08
N GLY A 170 10.80 -12.75 -24.18
CA GLY A 170 12.11 -12.12 -24.23
C GLY A 170 12.97 -12.48 -25.46
N ALA A 171 12.89 -13.71 -25.96
CA ALA A 171 13.50 -14.11 -27.22
C ALA A 171 12.99 -13.26 -28.41
N GLY A 172 11.73 -12.83 -28.37
CA GLY A 172 11.13 -11.92 -29.36
C GLY A 172 11.70 -10.50 -29.26
N TYR A 173 11.73 -9.91 -28.06
CA TYR A 173 12.33 -8.58 -27.86
C TYR A 173 13.85 -8.58 -28.14
N MET A 174 14.54 -9.68 -27.86
CA MET A 174 15.96 -9.86 -28.22
C MET A 174 16.16 -9.86 -29.75
N GLN A 175 15.28 -10.51 -30.52
CA GLN A 175 15.31 -10.46 -31.98
C GLN A 175 15.06 -9.03 -32.49
N GLN A 176 14.06 -8.32 -31.95
CA GLN A 176 13.77 -6.92 -32.30
C GLN A 176 14.98 -6.01 -32.01
N LEU A 177 15.62 -6.15 -30.85
CA LEU A 177 16.82 -5.41 -30.47
C LEU A 177 17.99 -5.68 -31.42
N ILE A 178 18.21 -6.94 -31.81
CA ILE A 178 19.25 -7.33 -32.76
C ILE A 178 18.97 -6.73 -34.14
N ASP A 179 17.72 -6.68 -34.59
CA ASP A 179 17.40 -6.12 -35.90
C ASP A 179 17.44 -4.59 -35.90
N LYS A 180 17.02 -3.92 -34.82
CA LYS A 180 17.18 -2.46 -34.68
C LYS A 180 18.65 -2.04 -34.55
N THR A 181 19.48 -2.81 -33.87
CA THR A 181 20.94 -2.53 -33.82
C THR A 181 21.63 -2.75 -35.18
N LYS A 182 21.21 -3.74 -35.98
CA LYS A 182 21.64 -3.87 -37.40
C LYS A 182 21.18 -2.69 -38.27
N GLU A 183 19.91 -2.30 -38.16
CA GLU A 183 19.31 -1.18 -38.90
C GLU A 183 20.04 0.14 -38.62
N LEU A 184 20.31 0.42 -37.34
CA LEU A 184 21.06 1.60 -36.95
C LEU A 184 22.57 1.48 -37.24
N GLY A 185 23.12 0.26 -37.29
CA GLY A 185 24.57 0.05 -37.41
C GLY A 185 25.34 0.42 -36.13
N ILE A 186 24.67 0.43 -34.98
CA ILE A 186 25.24 0.73 -33.67
C ILE A 186 24.55 -0.13 -32.60
N GLY A 187 25.25 -0.36 -31.49
CA GLY A 187 24.77 -1.20 -30.39
C GLY A 187 25.18 -2.66 -30.57
N GLN A 188 25.77 -3.24 -29.53
CA GLN A 188 26.11 -4.66 -29.44
C GLN A 188 25.46 -5.23 -28.18
N VAL A 189 24.67 -6.29 -28.32
CA VAL A 189 24.17 -7.05 -27.17
C VAL A 189 25.36 -7.64 -26.43
N ALA A 190 25.44 -7.35 -25.13
CA ALA A 190 26.58 -7.66 -24.27
C ALA A 190 26.21 -8.70 -23.21
N THR A 191 25.01 -8.62 -22.64
CA THR A 191 24.51 -9.56 -21.61
C THR A 191 23.02 -9.74 -21.76
N ALA A 192 22.52 -10.94 -21.45
CA ALA A 192 21.11 -11.15 -21.07
C ALA A 192 21.07 -11.73 -19.65
N VAL A 193 20.19 -11.19 -18.81
CA VAL A 193 19.98 -11.63 -17.41
C VAL A 193 18.56 -11.26 -16.98
N GLY A 194 17.86 -12.09 -16.21
CA GLY A 194 16.47 -11.86 -15.83
C GLY A 194 16.31 -10.80 -14.74
N ARG A 195 15.14 -10.12 -14.73
CA ARG A 195 14.78 -9.11 -13.72
C ARG A 195 14.85 -9.62 -12.28
N TYR A 196 14.74 -10.92 -12.03
CA TYR A 196 14.93 -11.53 -10.72
C TYR A 196 16.33 -11.27 -10.12
N TYR A 197 17.37 -11.15 -10.96
CA TYR A 197 18.74 -10.85 -10.52
C TYR A 197 19.07 -9.36 -10.66
N ALA A 198 18.73 -8.76 -11.80
CA ALA A 198 19.13 -7.38 -12.10
C ALA A 198 18.21 -6.31 -11.48
N MET A 199 17.03 -6.70 -11.01
CA MET A 199 15.93 -5.82 -10.61
C MET A 199 15.19 -6.31 -9.34
N ASP A 200 15.96 -6.80 -8.37
CA ASP A 200 15.47 -6.99 -7.00
C ASP A 200 15.24 -5.62 -6.32
N ARG A 201 14.41 -5.62 -5.25
CA ARG A 201 14.08 -4.43 -4.45
C ARG A 201 13.89 -4.74 -2.96
N ASP A 202 14.12 -5.99 -2.57
CA ASP A 202 13.88 -6.53 -1.24
C ASP A 202 15.24 -6.83 -0.53
N LYS A 203 16.30 -6.11 -0.90
CA LYS A 203 17.67 -6.14 -0.35
C LYS A 203 18.37 -7.50 -0.45
N ARG A 204 18.01 -8.32 -1.46
CA ARG A 204 18.58 -9.66 -1.67
C ARG A 204 19.84 -9.60 -2.53
N TRP A 205 20.87 -8.99 -1.95
CA TRP A 205 22.15 -8.68 -2.59
C TRP A 205 22.85 -9.85 -3.29
N ASP A 206 22.60 -11.11 -2.89
CA ASP A 206 23.12 -12.30 -3.58
C ASP A 206 22.59 -12.43 -5.02
N ARG A 207 21.34 -11.98 -5.26
CA ARG A 207 20.75 -11.93 -6.61
C ARG A 207 21.36 -10.80 -7.44
N VAL A 208 21.53 -9.63 -6.82
CA VAL A 208 22.17 -8.45 -7.45
C VAL A 208 23.64 -8.76 -7.78
N GLU A 209 24.35 -9.51 -6.94
CA GLU A 209 25.70 -10.00 -7.20
C GLU A 209 25.75 -10.90 -8.44
N ILE A 210 24.78 -11.80 -8.65
CA ILE A 210 24.69 -12.63 -9.86
C ILE A 210 24.57 -11.75 -11.12
N ALA A 211 23.75 -10.69 -11.08
CA ALA A 211 23.67 -9.75 -12.20
C ALA A 211 24.99 -8.99 -12.41
N LEU A 212 25.57 -8.42 -11.34
CA LEU A 212 26.85 -7.70 -11.40
C LEU A 212 28.01 -8.58 -11.91
N LYS A 213 28.06 -9.85 -11.51
CA LYS A 213 28.99 -10.87 -12.01
C LYS A 213 28.90 -11.05 -13.51
N GLY A 214 27.68 -11.10 -14.07
CA GLY A 214 27.47 -11.06 -15.50
C GLY A 214 27.99 -9.75 -16.12
N LEU A 215 27.53 -8.60 -15.61
CA LEU A 215 27.80 -7.26 -16.17
C LEU A 215 29.27 -6.83 -16.16
N VAL A 216 30.00 -7.15 -15.09
CA VAL A 216 31.38 -6.70 -14.85
C VAL A 216 32.39 -7.84 -15.06
N CYS A 217 32.24 -8.96 -14.37
CA CYS A 217 33.22 -10.06 -14.44
C CYS A 217 33.15 -10.85 -15.75
N GLY A 218 31.95 -10.95 -16.36
CA GLY A 218 31.69 -11.91 -17.44
C GLY A 218 31.44 -13.34 -16.94
N GLU A 219 31.04 -13.49 -15.68
CA GLU A 219 30.65 -14.78 -15.13
C GLU A 219 29.23 -15.13 -15.60
N GLY A 220 29.09 -16.13 -16.48
CA GLY A 220 27.82 -16.58 -17.05
C GLY A 220 28.01 -17.72 -18.08
N GLU A 221 26.98 -17.99 -18.88
CA GLU A 221 27.08 -18.87 -20.05
C GLU A 221 27.51 -18.07 -21.28
N ASP A 222 28.70 -18.31 -21.83
CA ASP A 222 29.13 -17.71 -23.09
C ASP A 222 28.29 -18.24 -24.26
N HIS A 223 27.76 -17.35 -25.10
CA HIS A 223 27.10 -17.74 -26.35
C HIS A 223 27.32 -16.71 -27.47
N THR A 224 27.10 -17.10 -28.72
CA THR A 224 27.33 -16.24 -29.91
C THR A 224 26.05 -15.72 -30.56
N ASP A 225 24.90 -16.29 -30.21
CA ASP A 225 23.57 -15.97 -30.75
C ASP A 225 22.60 -15.69 -29.58
N PRO A 226 22.22 -14.43 -29.32
CA PRO A 226 21.42 -14.12 -28.14
C PRO A 226 20.00 -14.68 -28.14
N VAL A 227 19.37 -14.83 -29.31
CA VAL A 227 17.99 -15.33 -29.42
C VAL A 227 17.97 -16.84 -29.15
N LYS A 228 18.88 -17.58 -29.80
CA LYS A 228 19.03 -19.02 -29.59
C LYS A 228 19.44 -19.34 -28.14
N ALA A 229 20.24 -18.50 -27.49
CA ALA A 229 20.60 -18.69 -26.08
C ALA A 229 19.38 -18.66 -25.15
N ILE A 230 18.49 -17.68 -25.33
CA ILE A 230 17.26 -17.55 -24.54
C ILE A 230 16.31 -18.72 -24.83
N GLN A 231 16.15 -19.10 -26.11
CA GLN A 231 15.36 -20.27 -26.50
C GLN A 231 15.87 -21.59 -25.87
N GLU A 232 17.19 -21.75 -25.76
CA GLU A 232 17.80 -22.89 -25.05
C GLU A 232 17.59 -22.85 -23.53
N ARG A 233 17.40 -21.67 -22.92
CA ARG A 233 16.96 -21.56 -21.52
C ARG A 233 15.49 -21.92 -21.33
N TYR A 234 14.60 -21.52 -22.24
CA TYR A 234 13.20 -21.95 -22.21
C TYR A 234 13.08 -23.48 -22.28
N GLY A 235 13.92 -24.14 -23.08
CA GLY A 235 14.00 -25.60 -23.18
C GLY A 235 14.57 -26.30 -21.93
N LYS A 236 15.28 -25.55 -21.06
CA LYS A 236 15.76 -25.98 -19.73
C LYS A 236 14.75 -25.65 -18.62
N GLY A 237 13.59 -25.05 -18.94
CA GLY A 237 12.57 -24.60 -17.98
C GLY A 237 12.84 -23.24 -17.35
N GLU A 238 13.79 -22.47 -17.87
CA GLU A 238 14.23 -21.18 -17.33
C GLU A 238 13.61 -20.03 -18.16
N ASN A 239 12.61 -19.37 -17.58
CA ASN A 239 11.83 -18.27 -18.18
C ASN A 239 12.53 -16.90 -18.05
N ASP A 240 12.03 -15.87 -18.75
CA ASP A 240 12.68 -14.56 -18.88
C ASP A 240 13.00 -13.86 -17.56
N GLU A 241 12.08 -13.88 -16.58
CA GLU A 241 12.31 -13.28 -15.25
C GLU A 241 13.54 -13.89 -14.55
N PHE A 242 13.85 -15.17 -14.83
CA PHE A 242 14.80 -16.00 -14.09
C PHE A 242 16.08 -16.36 -14.85
N LEU A 243 16.34 -15.76 -16.02
CA LEU A 243 17.54 -15.99 -16.83
C LEU A 243 18.82 -15.66 -16.06
N LYS A 244 19.64 -16.66 -15.72
CA LYS A 244 21.02 -16.45 -15.23
C LYS A 244 21.88 -15.85 -16.34
N PRO A 245 22.90 -15.02 -16.02
CA PRO A 245 23.71 -14.32 -17.01
C PRO A 245 24.16 -15.16 -18.20
N ILE A 246 23.84 -14.66 -19.40
CA ILE A 246 24.36 -15.12 -20.69
C ILE A 246 25.27 -14.00 -21.22
N ILE A 247 26.47 -14.36 -21.66
CA ILE A 247 27.54 -13.41 -22.00
C ILE A 247 27.77 -13.42 -23.51
N PHE A 248 27.88 -12.22 -24.10
CA PHE A 248 28.03 -12.02 -25.54
C PHE A 248 29.22 -11.11 -25.83
N GLY A 249 30.10 -11.52 -26.75
CA GLY A 249 31.31 -10.75 -27.11
C GLY A 249 32.45 -10.74 -26.08
N GLY A 250 32.32 -11.49 -24.98
CA GLY A 250 33.38 -11.74 -24.00
C GLY A 250 33.79 -10.52 -23.15
N SER A 251 35.08 -10.43 -22.82
CA SER A 251 35.64 -9.44 -21.89
C SER A 251 35.52 -7.99 -22.36
N GLU A 252 35.42 -7.75 -23.67
CA GLU A 252 35.40 -6.39 -24.24
C GLU A 252 34.03 -5.72 -24.16
N THR A 253 32.97 -6.48 -23.91
CA THR A 253 31.60 -5.97 -23.76
C THR A 253 31.19 -5.77 -22.29
N ARG A 254 32.09 -6.07 -21.33
CA ARG A 254 31.87 -5.84 -19.88
C ARG A 254 31.96 -4.35 -19.55
N ILE A 255 31.38 -3.94 -18.42
CA ILE A 255 31.63 -2.61 -17.84
C ILE A 255 33.02 -2.60 -17.21
N LYS A 256 33.88 -1.68 -17.65
CA LYS A 256 35.29 -1.51 -17.25
C LYS A 256 35.52 -0.17 -16.53
N ASP A 257 36.73 0.03 -16.01
CA ASP A 257 37.18 1.33 -15.50
C ASP A 257 36.95 2.45 -16.55
N ASP A 258 36.57 3.64 -16.08
CA ASP A 258 36.24 4.85 -16.83
C ASP A 258 34.96 4.82 -17.71
N ASP A 259 34.27 3.69 -17.88
CA ASP A 259 33.10 3.57 -18.78
C ASP A 259 31.91 4.49 -18.42
N THR A 260 31.18 4.97 -19.44
CA THR A 260 29.87 5.61 -19.23
C THR A 260 28.77 4.56 -19.16
N VAL A 261 27.85 4.71 -18.20
CA VAL A 261 26.76 3.80 -17.88
C VAL A 261 25.43 4.57 -17.86
N PHE A 262 24.41 4.11 -18.58
CA PHE A 262 23.08 4.74 -18.60
C PHE A 262 22.00 3.69 -18.30
N PHE A 263 21.25 3.90 -17.22
CA PHE A 263 20.08 3.07 -16.90
C PHE A 263 18.81 3.70 -17.48
N PHE A 264 18.13 2.99 -18.38
CA PHE A 264 16.98 3.53 -19.14
C PHE A 264 15.60 3.17 -18.55
N ASN A 265 15.55 2.42 -17.44
CA ASN A 265 14.31 2.26 -16.66
C ASN A 265 13.86 3.62 -16.09
N TYR A 266 12.57 3.95 -16.18
CA TYR A 266 11.99 5.14 -15.55
C TYR A 266 11.34 4.86 -14.20
N ARG A 267 10.92 3.61 -13.91
CA ARG A 267 10.40 3.24 -12.60
C ARG A 267 11.54 2.81 -11.67
N SER A 268 11.69 3.54 -10.57
CA SER A 268 12.90 3.57 -9.74
C SER A 268 13.08 2.42 -8.76
N ASP A 269 12.00 1.85 -8.22
CA ASP A 269 12.04 0.95 -7.06
C ASP A 269 12.98 -0.26 -7.27
N ARG A 270 12.91 -0.88 -8.44
CA ARG A 270 13.70 -2.09 -8.80
C ARG A 270 15.12 -1.84 -9.30
N VAL A 271 15.52 -0.60 -9.55
CA VAL A 271 16.87 -0.29 -10.07
C VAL A 271 17.80 0.37 -9.03
N ARG A 272 17.27 0.67 -7.84
CA ARG A 272 18.03 1.22 -6.70
C ARG A 272 19.21 0.35 -6.30
N GLU A 273 19.01 -0.95 -6.08
CA GLU A 273 20.05 -1.83 -5.52
C GLU A 273 21.25 -1.99 -6.46
N ILE A 274 21.00 -2.30 -7.73
CA ILE A 274 22.09 -2.50 -8.70
C ILE A 274 22.83 -1.19 -9.01
N THR A 275 22.14 -0.04 -9.03
CA THR A 275 22.78 1.27 -9.23
C THR A 275 23.52 1.77 -8.00
N GLN A 276 23.05 1.47 -6.78
CA GLN A 276 23.74 1.78 -5.52
C GLN A 276 25.13 1.11 -5.46
N LEU A 277 25.18 -0.19 -5.76
CA LEU A 277 26.42 -0.97 -5.77
C LEU A 277 27.33 -0.57 -6.93
N LEU A 278 26.80 -0.50 -8.16
CA LEU A 278 27.60 -0.21 -9.33
C LEU A 278 28.16 1.23 -9.28
N GLY A 279 27.29 2.21 -8.99
CA GLY A 279 27.59 3.65 -8.95
C GLY A 279 28.27 4.18 -7.68
N ASP A 280 28.81 3.32 -6.82
CA ASP A 280 29.64 3.69 -5.65
C ASP A 280 28.93 4.54 -4.58
N VAL A 281 27.62 4.34 -4.40
CA VAL A 281 26.84 5.07 -3.37
C VAL A 281 26.97 4.41 -2.00
N ASP A 282 26.75 3.09 -1.95
CA ASP A 282 27.06 2.26 -0.79
C ASP A 282 27.30 0.82 -1.27
N ARG A 283 28.57 0.39 -1.16
CA ARG A 283 29.03 -0.96 -1.51
C ARG A 283 29.19 -1.88 -0.28
N SER A 284 28.81 -1.43 0.92
CA SER A 284 28.89 -2.24 2.16
C SER A 284 28.13 -3.59 2.13
N PRO A 285 27.09 -3.82 1.29
CA PRO A 285 26.50 -5.14 1.14
C PRO A 285 27.37 -6.17 0.40
N LYS A 286 28.33 -5.71 -0.42
CA LYS A 286 29.21 -6.54 -1.28
C LYS A 286 30.62 -5.93 -1.41
N PRO A 287 31.34 -5.67 -0.29
CA PRO A 287 32.54 -4.83 -0.29
C PRO A 287 33.72 -5.41 -1.06
N ASP A 288 33.82 -6.74 -1.14
CA ASP A 288 34.90 -7.47 -1.83
C ASP A 288 34.63 -7.71 -3.33
N PHE A 289 33.49 -7.23 -3.87
CA PHE A 289 33.18 -7.37 -5.29
C PHE A 289 34.13 -6.51 -6.16
N PRO A 290 34.64 -7.02 -7.30
CA PRO A 290 35.60 -6.31 -8.15
C PRO A 290 34.93 -5.21 -9.00
N TYR A 291 34.50 -4.12 -8.36
CA TYR A 291 33.84 -3.00 -9.04
C TYR A 291 34.77 -2.24 -10.02
N PRO A 292 34.24 -1.77 -11.16
CA PRO A 292 34.94 -0.83 -12.01
C PRO A 292 35.03 0.55 -11.34
N LYS A 293 36.11 1.28 -11.65
CA LYS A 293 36.43 2.60 -11.09
C LYS A 293 36.04 3.72 -12.04
N ASN A 294 35.73 4.90 -11.48
CA ASN A 294 35.47 6.13 -12.23
C ASN A 294 34.39 5.99 -13.34
N ILE A 295 33.45 5.05 -13.17
CA ILE A 295 32.30 4.96 -14.05
C ILE A 295 31.42 6.20 -13.90
N HIS A 296 30.72 6.58 -14.95
CA HIS A 296 29.74 7.66 -14.90
C HIS A 296 28.35 7.11 -15.15
N LEU A 297 27.57 7.00 -14.06
CA LEU A 297 26.22 6.43 -14.07
C LEU A 297 25.18 7.54 -14.18
N THR A 298 24.42 7.53 -15.28
CA THR A 298 23.27 8.41 -15.56
C THR A 298 21.98 7.59 -15.48
N THR A 299 20.90 8.17 -14.95
CA THR A 299 19.60 7.49 -14.81
C THR A 299 18.51 8.18 -15.63
N MET A 300 17.53 7.42 -16.14
CA MET A 300 16.41 8.00 -16.90
C MET A 300 15.59 8.99 -16.05
N THR A 301 15.29 8.62 -14.81
CA THR A 301 14.51 9.41 -13.84
C THR A 301 15.24 9.44 -12.49
N GLN A 302 14.71 10.15 -11.49
CA GLN A 302 15.30 10.12 -10.14
C GLN A 302 15.04 8.77 -9.47
N TYR A 303 16.09 8.00 -9.20
CA TYR A 303 15.93 6.70 -8.53
C TYR A 303 15.77 6.83 -7.02
N LYS A 304 16.55 7.71 -6.39
CA LYS A 304 16.44 8.08 -4.97
C LYS A 304 16.96 9.52 -4.80
N THR A 305 16.49 10.24 -3.79
CA THR A 305 16.80 11.66 -3.58
C THR A 305 18.25 11.93 -3.15
N ASP A 306 18.92 10.94 -2.55
CA ASP A 306 20.31 11.00 -2.09
C ASP A 306 21.32 10.37 -3.05
N PHE A 307 20.89 9.87 -4.21
CA PHE A 307 21.78 9.32 -5.22
C PHE A 307 22.43 10.46 -6.05
N PRO A 308 23.77 10.49 -6.21
CA PRO A 308 24.50 11.60 -6.83
C PRO A 308 24.51 11.58 -8.36
N PHE A 309 23.62 10.80 -8.99
CA PHE A 309 23.63 10.52 -10.42
C PHE A 309 22.98 11.65 -11.23
N PRO A 310 23.51 12.01 -12.42
CA PRO A 310 22.79 12.84 -13.37
C PRO A 310 21.49 12.15 -13.82
N ILE A 311 20.40 12.90 -13.85
CA ILE A 311 19.06 12.42 -14.19
C ILE A 311 18.64 13.00 -15.55
N ALA A 312 18.22 12.18 -16.50
CA ALA A 312 17.75 12.63 -17.81
C ALA A 312 16.43 13.41 -17.71
N PHE A 313 15.40 12.80 -17.11
CA PHE A 313 14.09 13.37 -16.88
C PHE A 313 13.92 13.67 -15.38
N SER A 314 14.32 14.87 -14.97
CA SER A 314 14.22 15.31 -13.57
C SER A 314 12.75 15.38 -13.12
N PRO A 315 12.42 15.06 -11.85
CA PRO A 315 11.04 15.10 -11.34
C PRO A 315 10.34 16.44 -11.60
N GLN A 316 9.04 16.39 -11.89
CA GLN A 316 8.22 17.58 -12.05
C GLN A 316 7.83 18.10 -10.66
N LEU A 317 8.33 19.27 -10.29
CA LEU A 317 7.93 19.96 -9.06
C LEU A 317 6.58 20.64 -9.28
N MET A 318 5.55 20.24 -8.54
CA MET A 318 4.21 20.85 -8.59
C MET A 318 4.16 22.16 -7.81
N GLY A 319 5.04 23.11 -8.18
CA GLY A 319 5.03 24.47 -7.67
C GLY A 319 4.04 25.35 -8.43
N ASN A 320 3.47 26.33 -7.73
CA ASN A 320 2.48 27.28 -8.26
C ASN A 320 1.26 26.59 -8.89
N VAL A 321 0.73 25.55 -8.22
CA VAL A 321 -0.65 25.09 -8.42
C VAL A 321 -1.64 26.17 -7.97
N LEU A 322 -2.92 26.07 -8.37
CA LEU A 322 -3.93 27.09 -8.10
C LEU A 322 -4.03 27.42 -6.60
N ALA A 323 -4.16 26.41 -5.74
CA ALA A 323 -4.29 26.62 -4.30
C ALA A 323 -3.05 27.29 -3.69
N GLU A 324 -1.83 26.89 -4.09
CA GLU A 324 -0.61 27.56 -3.64
C GLU A 324 -0.55 29.01 -4.13
N TRP A 325 -0.91 29.25 -5.39
CA TRP A 325 -0.81 30.56 -6.01
C TRP A 325 -1.80 31.56 -5.41
N LEU A 326 -3.05 31.15 -5.20
CA LEU A 326 -4.06 31.95 -4.49
C LEU A 326 -3.55 32.32 -3.07
N GLY A 327 -3.02 31.35 -2.33
CA GLY A 327 -2.44 31.60 -1.01
C GLY A 327 -1.21 32.51 -1.01
N LYS A 328 -0.35 32.43 -2.05
CA LYS A 328 0.78 33.35 -2.26
C LYS A 328 0.34 34.78 -2.55
N GLN A 329 -0.77 34.96 -3.26
CA GLN A 329 -1.38 36.28 -3.48
C GLN A 329 -2.15 36.81 -2.26
N GLY A 330 -2.38 35.96 -1.23
CA GLY A 330 -3.15 36.30 -0.03
C GLY A 330 -4.66 36.18 -0.18
N VAL A 331 -5.10 35.48 -1.24
CA VAL A 331 -6.51 35.21 -1.56
C VAL A 331 -7.02 34.08 -0.68
N LYS A 332 -8.20 34.25 -0.08
CA LYS A 332 -8.84 33.20 0.72
C LYS A 332 -9.60 32.23 -0.16
N GLN A 333 -9.46 30.94 0.16
CA GLN A 333 -10.11 29.84 -0.54
C GLN A 333 -10.75 28.83 0.42
N CYS A 334 -11.82 28.17 -0.02
CA CYS A 334 -12.45 27.06 0.69
C CYS A 334 -12.65 25.87 -0.26
N HIS A 335 -12.25 24.67 0.18
CA HIS A 335 -12.43 23.41 -0.54
C HIS A 335 -13.46 22.55 0.20
N VAL A 336 -14.50 22.06 -0.48
CA VAL A 336 -15.62 21.30 0.12
C VAL A 336 -15.82 19.99 -0.64
N ALA A 337 -15.86 18.85 0.05
CA ALA A 337 -16.25 17.59 -0.57
C ALA A 337 -16.83 16.61 0.45
N GLU A 338 -17.50 15.58 -0.05
CA GLU A 338 -17.76 14.38 0.74
C GLU A 338 -16.55 13.42 0.74
N THR A 339 -16.62 12.36 1.54
CA THR A 339 -15.45 11.60 2.00
C THR A 339 -14.64 10.99 0.85
N GLU A 340 -15.30 10.32 -0.10
CA GLU A 340 -14.68 9.70 -1.28
C GLU A 340 -13.80 10.66 -2.09
N LYS A 341 -14.23 11.93 -2.21
CA LYS A 341 -13.57 12.93 -3.06
C LYS A 341 -12.88 14.04 -2.26
N TYR A 342 -12.74 13.87 -0.94
CA TYR A 342 -12.00 14.81 -0.09
C TYR A 342 -10.50 14.86 -0.40
N ALA A 343 -9.85 13.71 -0.63
CA ALA A 343 -8.45 13.66 -1.08
C ALA A 343 -8.26 14.31 -2.47
N HIS A 344 -9.28 14.20 -3.32
CA HIS A 344 -9.29 14.75 -4.67
C HIS A 344 -9.31 16.28 -4.67
N VAL A 345 -10.20 16.90 -3.88
CA VAL A 345 -10.24 18.37 -3.73
C VAL A 345 -9.09 18.94 -2.88
N THR A 346 -8.39 18.11 -2.10
CA THR A 346 -7.27 18.54 -1.25
C THR A 346 -5.92 18.09 -1.80
N PHE A 347 -5.43 16.90 -1.46
CA PHE A 347 -4.11 16.37 -1.80
C PHE A 347 -3.78 16.47 -3.30
N PHE A 348 -4.67 16.01 -4.18
CA PHE A 348 -4.42 15.97 -5.62
C PHE A 348 -4.50 17.37 -6.25
N PHE A 349 -5.57 18.13 -5.97
CA PHE A 349 -5.72 19.53 -6.40
C PHE A 349 -4.57 20.44 -5.93
N ASN A 350 -4.02 20.17 -4.74
CA ASN A 350 -2.86 20.89 -4.19
C ASN A 350 -1.50 20.43 -4.77
N GLY A 351 -1.49 19.54 -5.77
CA GLY A 351 -0.28 19.14 -6.50
C GLY A 351 0.32 17.79 -6.07
N GLY A 352 -0.45 16.93 -5.40
CA GLY A 352 0.04 15.67 -4.85
C GLY A 352 0.86 15.84 -3.58
N VAL A 353 0.48 16.80 -2.72
CA VAL A 353 1.16 17.09 -1.45
C VAL A 353 0.14 17.33 -0.33
N GLU A 354 0.35 16.69 0.83
CA GLU A 354 -0.53 16.87 1.99
C GLU A 354 -0.18 18.16 2.73
N LYS A 355 -0.61 19.29 2.15
CA LYS A 355 -0.31 20.63 2.61
C LYS A 355 -1.50 21.56 2.35
N GLN A 356 -2.03 22.11 3.42
CA GLN A 356 -2.98 23.22 3.39
C GLN A 356 -2.20 24.53 3.18
N PHE A 357 -2.55 25.32 2.17
CA PHE A 357 -1.86 26.57 1.83
C PHE A 357 -2.38 27.77 2.66
N PRO A 358 -1.63 28.89 2.73
CA PRO A 358 -2.09 30.08 3.45
C PRO A 358 -3.43 30.58 2.92
N GLY A 359 -4.43 30.75 3.80
CA GLY A 359 -5.77 31.20 3.42
C GLY A 359 -6.70 30.10 2.87
N GLU A 360 -6.26 28.83 2.85
CA GLU A 360 -7.09 27.66 2.54
C GLU A 360 -7.84 27.18 3.79
N GLU A 361 -9.16 27.06 3.70
CA GLU A 361 -10.01 26.29 4.64
C GLU A 361 -10.56 25.05 3.92
N ARG A 362 -10.79 23.96 4.65
CA ARG A 362 -11.24 22.67 4.13
C ARG A 362 -12.49 22.21 4.88
N GLU A 363 -13.43 21.59 4.17
CA GLU A 363 -14.69 21.09 4.71
C GLU A 363 -14.91 19.65 4.24
N LEU A 364 -14.91 18.71 5.18
CA LEU A 364 -15.23 17.30 4.97
C LEU A 364 -16.69 17.03 5.33
N ILE A 365 -17.46 16.52 4.39
CA ILE A 365 -18.79 15.96 4.63
C ILE A 365 -18.68 14.43 4.71
N PRO A 366 -19.33 13.76 5.68
CA PRO A 366 -19.42 12.30 5.67
C PRO A 366 -20.20 11.81 4.43
N SER A 367 -19.64 10.88 3.67
CA SER A 367 -20.40 10.09 2.68
C SER A 367 -21.35 9.12 3.42
N PRO A 368 -22.46 8.66 2.79
CA PRO A 368 -23.38 7.74 3.47
C PRO A 368 -22.69 6.40 3.76
N LYS A 369 -22.93 5.83 4.94
CA LYS A 369 -22.39 4.52 5.33
C LYS A 369 -23.21 3.38 4.69
N VAL A 370 -22.97 3.14 3.40
CA VAL A 370 -23.53 2.05 2.58
C VAL A 370 -22.42 1.17 2.03
N ALA A 371 -22.74 -0.07 1.64
CA ALA A 371 -21.74 -1.01 1.09
C ALA A 371 -21.34 -0.66 -0.35
N THR A 372 -22.30 -0.18 -1.14
CA THR A 372 -22.14 0.33 -2.51
C THR A 372 -23.11 1.50 -2.70
N TYR A 373 -22.73 2.48 -3.53
CA TYR A 373 -23.43 3.77 -3.56
C TYR A 373 -24.75 3.77 -4.35
N ASP A 374 -25.08 2.70 -5.07
CA ASP A 374 -26.42 2.46 -5.63
C ASP A 374 -27.51 2.30 -4.55
N LEU A 375 -27.11 2.01 -3.30
CA LEU A 375 -28.01 1.90 -2.15
C LEU A 375 -28.43 3.27 -1.57
N ASP A 376 -27.67 4.34 -1.84
CA ASP A 376 -28.08 5.75 -1.62
C ASP A 376 -27.48 6.65 -2.71
N PRO A 377 -28.06 6.63 -3.94
CA PRO A 377 -27.40 7.21 -5.12
C PRO A 377 -27.17 8.71 -5.06
N LYS A 378 -27.86 9.41 -4.16
CA LYS A 378 -27.76 10.86 -3.98
C LYS A 378 -26.47 11.24 -3.26
N MET A 379 -25.90 10.29 -2.51
CA MET A 379 -24.82 10.46 -1.56
C MET A 379 -25.01 11.72 -0.70
N SER A 380 -23.92 12.42 -0.35
CA SER A 380 -23.96 13.65 0.42
C SER A 380 -24.00 14.92 -0.45
N SER A 381 -24.32 14.81 -1.74
CA SER A 381 -24.39 15.93 -2.70
C SER A 381 -25.19 17.14 -2.20
N ALA A 382 -26.35 16.92 -1.57
CA ALA A 382 -27.16 17.98 -0.98
C ALA A 382 -26.46 18.69 0.20
N ALA A 383 -25.80 17.92 1.08
CA ALA A 383 -25.07 18.46 2.23
C ALA A 383 -23.79 19.21 1.81
N VAL A 384 -23.09 18.73 0.77
CA VAL A 384 -21.95 19.42 0.14
C VAL A 384 -22.41 20.75 -0.48
N ALA A 385 -23.52 20.76 -1.21
CA ALA A 385 -24.08 21.99 -1.79
C ALA A 385 -24.53 22.99 -0.72
N ASP A 386 -25.22 22.53 0.32
CA ASP A 386 -25.65 23.38 1.43
C ASP A 386 -24.44 23.98 2.16
N ARG A 387 -23.41 23.18 2.47
CA ARG A 387 -22.19 23.66 3.12
C ARG A 387 -21.40 24.66 2.26
N LEU A 388 -21.24 24.38 0.97
CA LEU A 388 -20.64 25.35 0.04
C LEU A 388 -21.44 26.65 0.01
N ASN A 389 -22.77 26.57 -0.01
CA ASN A 389 -23.65 27.74 -0.04
C ASN A 389 -23.61 28.56 1.26
N GLU A 390 -23.38 27.93 2.42
CA GLU A 390 -23.04 28.67 3.66
C GLU A 390 -21.74 29.47 3.48
N ARG A 391 -20.66 28.81 3.02
CA ARG A 391 -19.35 29.45 2.86
C ARG A 391 -19.33 30.54 1.77
N ILE A 392 -20.18 30.45 0.74
CA ILE A 392 -20.42 31.53 -0.23
C ILE A 392 -21.10 32.73 0.45
N LYS A 393 -22.20 32.49 1.19
CA LYS A 393 -23.04 33.51 1.87
C LYS A 393 -22.33 34.20 3.04
N GLU A 394 -21.31 33.57 3.63
CA GLU A 394 -20.39 34.23 4.55
C GLU A 394 -19.61 35.40 3.90
N GLY A 395 -19.42 35.36 2.57
CA GLY A 395 -18.61 36.35 1.83
C GLY A 395 -17.11 36.32 2.16
N ASN A 396 -16.67 35.41 3.03
CA ASN A 396 -15.32 35.36 3.62
C ASN A 396 -14.20 34.95 2.65
N PHE A 397 -14.54 34.25 1.56
CA PHE A 397 -13.58 33.70 0.59
C PHE A 397 -13.73 34.40 -0.76
N GLU A 398 -12.65 34.49 -1.54
CA GLU A 398 -12.68 35.05 -2.89
C GLU A 398 -12.64 33.96 -3.97
N PHE A 399 -12.15 32.76 -3.63
CA PHE A 399 -12.33 31.51 -4.38
C PHE A 399 -13.05 30.47 -3.51
N LEU A 400 -13.89 29.62 -4.07
CA LEU A 400 -14.31 28.36 -3.44
C LEU A 400 -14.33 27.26 -4.49
N MET A 401 -14.22 26.01 -4.07
CA MET A 401 -14.47 24.87 -4.94
C MET A 401 -15.08 23.69 -4.20
N ASN A 402 -15.79 22.84 -4.96
CA ASN A 402 -16.25 21.56 -4.46
C ASN A 402 -16.15 20.45 -5.50
N ASN A 403 -16.25 19.21 -5.00
CA ASN A 403 -16.54 18.03 -5.81
C ASN A 403 -17.99 17.56 -5.57
N PHE A 404 -18.66 17.00 -6.59
CA PHE A 404 -19.83 16.14 -6.42
C PHE A 404 -19.54 14.73 -6.93
N ALA A 405 -19.48 13.78 -5.99
CA ALA A 405 -19.09 12.38 -6.21
C ALA A 405 -20.12 11.45 -6.91
N PRO A 406 -21.47 11.66 -6.87
CA PRO A 406 -22.43 10.63 -7.29
C PRO A 406 -22.27 10.03 -8.69
N PRO A 407 -22.04 10.80 -9.79
CA PRO A 407 -22.04 10.19 -11.12
C PRO A 407 -20.90 9.19 -11.30
N ASP A 408 -19.75 9.42 -10.67
CA ASP A 408 -18.65 8.47 -10.65
C ASP A 408 -18.88 7.29 -9.68
N MET A 409 -19.12 7.59 -8.40
CA MET A 409 -19.18 6.57 -7.35
C MET A 409 -20.40 5.63 -7.50
N VAL A 410 -21.48 6.13 -8.09
CA VAL A 410 -22.63 5.29 -8.50
C VAL A 410 -22.41 4.70 -9.89
N GLY A 411 -21.72 5.40 -10.80
CA GLY A 411 -21.33 4.87 -12.12
C GLY A 411 -20.53 3.57 -12.03
N HIS A 412 -19.58 3.52 -11.10
CA HIS A 412 -18.81 2.32 -10.75
C HIS A 412 -19.63 1.09 -10.35
N THR A 413 -20.91 1.24 -9.97
CA THR A 413 -21.78 0.09 -9.64
C THR A 413 -22.34 -0.61 -10.88
N GLY A 414 -22.35 0.04 -12.05
CA GLY A 414 -23.05 -0.44 -13.25
C GLY A 414 -24.57 -0.34 -13.17
N VAL A 415 -25.15 0.12 -12.05
CA VAL A 415 -26.60 0.19 -11.83
C VAL A 415 -27.16 1.47 -12.47
N TYR A 416 -27.52 1.37 -13.75
CA TYR A 416 -28.02 2.49 -14.58
C TYR A 416 -29.11 3.36 -13.92
N GLU A 417 -30.15 2.76 -13.35
CA GLU A 417 -31.25 3.49 -12.69
C GLU A 417 -30.79 4.26 -11.43
N ALA A 418 -29.78 3.74 -10.72
CA ALA A 418 -29.17 4.42 -9.60
C ALA A 418 -28.30 5.60 -10.08
N ALA A 419 -27.50 5.40 -11.14
CA ALA A 419 -26.70 6.47 -11.74
C ALA A 419 -27.59 7.64 -12.21
N ILE A 420 -28.77 7.36 -12.78
CA ILE A 420 -29.79 8.38 -13.10
C ILE A 420 -30.21 9.18 -11.86
N GLU A 421 -30.47 8.53 -10.73
CA GLU A 421 -30.86 9.24 -9.49
C GLU A 421 -29.71 10.08 -8.91
N GLY A 422 -28.48 9.58 -8.96
CA GLY A 422 -27.28 10.32 -8.51
C GLY A 422 -26.96 11.54 -9.39
N VAL A 423 -27.10 11.40 -10.71
CA VAL A 423 -27.00 12.49 -11.69
C VAL A 423 -28.07 13.55 -11.44
N ALA A 424 -29.34 13.15 -11.27
CA ALA A 424 -30.45 14.09 -11.02
C ALA A 424 -30.31 14.82 -9.67
N ALA A 425 -29.81 14.13 -8.64
CA ALA A 425 -29.46 14.76 -7.36
C ALA A 425 -28.33 15.79 -7.53
N THR A 426 -27.32 15.47 -8.35
CA THR A 426 -26.17 16.33 -8.64
C THR A 426 -26.56 17.60 -9.42
N ASP A 427 -27.40 17.51 -10.46
CA ASP A 427 -27.88 18.71 -11.18
C ASP A 427 -28.68 19.64 -10.27
N LYS A 428 -29.54 19.07 -9.41
CA LYS A 428 -30.30 19.81 -8.40
C LYS A 428 -29.38 20.50 -7.38
N ALA A 429 -28.30 19.85 -6.97
CA ALA A 429 -27.27 20.40 -6.08
C ALA A 429 -26.53 21.58 -6.76
N ILE A 430 -26.10 21.40 -8.02
CA ILE A 430 -25.51 22.46 -8.86
C ILE A 430 -26.46 23.66 -8.99
N GLY A 431 -27.77 23.42 -9.17
CA GLY A 431 -28.79 24.47 -9.22
C GLY A 431 -28.88 25.33 -7.96
N HIS A 432 -28.77 24.72 -6.76
CA HIS A 432 -28.75 25.46 -5.50
C HIS A 432 -27.49 26.35 -5.39
N VAL A 433 -26.34 25.84 -5.84
CA VAL A 433 -25.08 26.61 -5.88
C VAL A 433 -25.15 27.73 -6.92
N PHE A 434 -25.67 27.48 -8.12
CA PHE A 434 -25.82 28.48 -9.18
C PHE A 434 -26.64 29.70 -8.75
N GLU A 435 -27.82 29.50 -8.17
CA GLU A 435 -28.65 30.61 -7.70
C GLU A 435 -28.03 31.32 -6.48
N THR A 436 -27.25 30.64 -5.64
CA THR A 436 -26.50 31.28 -4.54
C THR A 436 -25.35 32.14 -5.08
N CYS A 437 -24.50 31.62 -5.97
CA CYS A 437 -23.43 32.38 -6.63
C CYS A 437 -23.96 33.65 -7.32
N LYS A 438 -25.11 33.52 -7.98
CA LYS A 438 -25.82 34.59 -8.68
C LYS A 438 -26.38 35.69 -7.75
N GLN A 439 -26.72 35.34 -6.51
CA GLN A 439 -27.16 36.28 -5.48
C GLN A 439 -25.97 37.02 -4.85
N GLU A 440 -24.91 36.28 -4.51
CA GLU A 440 -23.74 36.82 -3.80
C GLU A 440 -22.62 37.38 -4.72
N GLY A 441 -22.80 37.32 -6.04
CA GLY A 441 -21.91 37.96 -7.02
C GLY A 441 -20.64 37.16 -7.38
N TYR A 442 -20.71 35.82 -7.33
CA TYR A 442 -19.63 34.92 -7.75
C TYR A 442 -19.84 34.43 -9.18
N VAL A 443 -18.77 34.40 -9.97
CA VAL A 443 -18.74 33.67 -11.25
C VAL A 443 -18.68 32.18 -10.95
N LEU A 444 -19.61 31.42 -11.52
CA LEU A 444 -19.65 29.97 -11.39
C LEU A 444 -18.92 29.32 -12.57
N PHE A 445 -18.01 28.40 -12.26
CA PHE A 445 -17.50 27.41 -13.17
C PHE A 445 -18.05 26.03 -12.80
N VAL A 446 -18.39 25.23 -13.80
CA VAL A 446 -18.75 23.81 -13.64
C VAL A 446 -17.94 23.03 -14.66
N THR A 447 -17.22 22.01 -14.20
CA THR A 447 -16.46 21.06 -15.04
C THR A 447 -16.69 19.65 -14.53
N ALA A 448 -16.26 18.66 -15.29
CA ALA A 448 -15.85 17.37 -14.72
C ALA A 448 -14.34 17.17 -14.87
N ASP A 449 -13.84 16.08 -14.31
CA ASP A 449 -12.43 15.67 -14.31
C ASP A 449 -12.17 14.40 -15.13
N HIS A 450 -13.20 13.56 -15.33
CA HIS A 450 -13.31 12.53 -16.37
C HIS A 450 -14.79 12.15 -16.62
N GLY A 451 -15.04 11.20 -17.53
CA GLY A 451 -16.35 10.58 -17.74
C GLY A 451 -16.48 9.20 -17.10
N ASN A 452 -17.73 8.79 -16.87
CA ASN A 452 -18.15 7.52 -16.29
C ASN A 452 -19.65 7.30 -16.61
N ALA A 453 -20.53 8.13 -16.03
CA ALA A 453 -21.98 7.97 -16.07
C ALA A 453 -22.65 8.09 -17.46
N GLU A 454 -21.94 8.61 -18.47
CA GLU A 454 -22.44 8.68 -19.84
C GLU A 454 -22.28 7.36 -20.62
N GLU A 455 -21.62 6.34 -20.06
CA GLU A 455 -21.47 5.00 -20.63
C GLU A 455 -21.61 3.90 -19.56
N MET A 456 -22.82 3.73 -19.01
CA MET A 456 -23.15 2.66 -18.05
C MET A 456 -23.25 1.26 -18.67
N LEU A 457 -23.15 1.14 -20.00
CA LEU A 457 -23.25 -0.12 -20.75
C LEU A 457 -22.07 -0.30 -21.72
N SER A 458 -21.71 -1.56 -22.00
CA SER A 458 -20.75 -1.96 -23.03
C SER A 458 -21.39 -2.02 -24.43
N GLU A 459 -20.60 -2.23 -25.49
CA GLU A 459 -21.13 -2.43 -26.86
C GLU A 459 -22.04 -3.67 -26.98
N GLU A 460 -21.83 -4.66 -26.10
CA GLU A 460 -22.64 -5.88 -25.96
C GLU A 460 -23.88 -5.67 -25.08
N GLY A 461 -24.05 -4.48 -24.47
CA GLY A 461 -25.17 -4.16 -23.57
C GLY A 461 -25.00 -4.68 -22.14
N THR A 462 -23.78 -5.06 -21.73
CA THR A 462 -23.49 -5.49 -20.34
C THR A 462 -23.15 -4.30 -19.43
N PRO A 463 -23.35 -4.37 -18.09
CA PRO A 463 -23.02 -3.27 -17.19
C PRO A 463 -21.55 -2.86 -17.25
N LYS A 464 -21.30 -1.57 -17.50
CA LYS A 464 -19.97 -0.97 -17.52
C LYS A 464 -19.74 -0.19 -16.22
N THR A 465 -18.59 -0.45 -15.60
CA THR A 465 -18.22 0.02 -14.25
C THR A 465 -16.92 0.85 -14.23
N ALA A 466 -16.40 1.21 -15.41
CA ALA A 466 -15.09 1.85 -15.59
C ALA A 466 -15.21 3.18 -16.33
N HIS A 467 -14.31 4.12 -15.99
CA HIS A 467 -14.27 5.45 -16.61
C HIS A 467 -14.12 5.40 -18.13
N THR A 468 -14.46 6.49 -18.78
CA THR A 468 -14.39 6.64 -20.24
C THR A 468 -13.16 7.44 -20.67
N THR A 469 -12.90 7.43 -21.99
CA THR A 469 -11.96 8.37 -22.63
C THR A 469 -12.61 9.69 -23.03
N ASN A 470 -13.90 9.91 -22.70
CA ASN A 470 -14.70 11.00 -23.23
C ASN A 470 -14.28 12.39 -22.74
N ARG A 471 -14.81 13.41 -23.41
CA ARG A 471 -14.66 14.81 -23.00
C ARG A 471 -15.54 15.13 -21.80
N VAL A 472 -15.16 16.19 -21.10
CA VAL A 472 -15.93 16.75 -20.00
C VAL A 472 -16.49 18.13 -20.38
N PRO A 473 -17.65 18.55 -19.83
CA PRO A 473 -18.14 19.91 -20.01
C PRO A 473 -17.23 20.91 -19.30
N PHE A 474 -17.18 22.15 -19.80
CA PHE A 474 -16.67 23.30 -19.04
C PHE A 474 -17.56 24.54 -19.24
N VAL A 475 -18.23 24.93 -18.15
CA VAL A 475 -19.22 26.01 -18.06
C VAL A 475 -18.59 27.24 -17.41
N MET A 476 -19.01 28.42 -17.87
CA MET A 476 -18.80 29.69 -17.16
C MET A 476 -20.12 30.45 -17.12
N ALA A 477 -20.63 30.71 -15.92
CA ALA A 477 -21.94 31.28 -15.64
C ALA A 477 -21.87 32.43 -14.61
N ASN A 478 -22.88 33.30 -14.61
CA ASN A 478 -22.92 34.56 -13.84
C ASN A 478 -21.76 35.54 -14.19
N ALA A 479 -21.15 35.41 -15.38
CA ALA A 479 -19.96 36.16 -15.75
C ALA A 479 -20.26 37.57 -16.32
N PRO A 480 -19.31 38.52 -16.25
CA PRO A 480 -19.48 39.86 -16.82
C PRO A 480 -19.89 39.84 -18.31
N LYS A 481 -21.00 40.53 -18.61
CA LYS A 481 -21.65 40.52 -19.93
C LYS A 481 -20.67 40.77 -21.08
N GLY A 482 -20.55 39.78 -21.96
CA GLY A 482 -19.67 39.82 -23.14
C GLY A 482 -18.32 39.16 -22.95
N TRP A 483 -18.06 38.57 -21.78
CA TRP A 483 -17.07 37.50 -21.62
C TRP A 483 -17.64 36.19 -22.21
N LYS A 484 -16.76 35.29 -22.64
CA LYS A 484 -17.09 33.97 -23.21
C LYS A 484 -15.94 32.99 -22.96
N LEU A 485 -16.19 31.70 -23.16
CA LEU A 485 -15.13 30.71 -23.35
C LEU A 485 -14.78 30.54 -24.84
N LYS A 486 -13.51 30.22 -25.12
CA LYS A 486 -13.04 29.56 -26.35
C LYS A 486 -13.83 28.26 -26.55
N LYS A 487 -14.03 27.84 -27.80
CA LYS A 487 -14.96 26.75 -28.13
C LYS A 487 -14.33 25.37 -28.42
N GLU A 488 -13.05 25.31 -28.70
CA GLU A 488 -12.36 24.11 -29.21
C GLU A 488 -10.95 24.00 -28.61
N GLY A 489 -10.50 22.76 -28.41
CA GLY A 489 -9.13 22.43 -27.97
C GLY A 489 -8.79 23.08 -26.63
N GLY A 490 -9.57 22.75 -25.60
CA GLY A 490 -9.20 22.97 -24.20
C GLY A 490 -8.88 21.63 -23.52
N VAL A 491 -8.12 21.68 -22.44
CA VAL A 491 -7.79 20.52 -21.59
C VAL A 491 -8.01 20.88 -20.11
N LEU A 492 -8.04 19.89 -19.20
CA LEU A 492 -8.20 20.13 -17.76
C LEU A 492 -7.21 21.17 -17.20
N GLY A 493 -5.96 21.15 -17.68
CA GLY A 493 -4.92 22.12 -17.31
C GLY A 493 -5.22 23.58 -17.68
N ASP A 494 -6.26 23.86 -18.47
CA ASP A 494 -6.69 25.22 -18.83
C ASP A 494 -7.68 25.83 -17.81
N VAL A 495 -8.24 25.03 -16.89
CA VAL A 495 -9.26 25.47 -15.92
C VAL A 495 -8.69 26.50 -14.94
N ALA A 496 -7.59 26.20 -14.25
CA ALA A 496 -6.95 27.15 -13.33
C ALA A 496 -6.49 28.47 -14.01
N PRO A 497 -5.81 28.46 -15.17
CA PRO A 497 -5.57 29.65 -15.99
C PRO A 497 -6.83 30.46 -16.30
N THR A 498 -7.96 29.81 -16.58
CA THR A 498 -9.24 30.48 -16.85
C THR A 498 -9.81 31.14 -15.59
N ILE A 499 -9.72 30.48 -14.43
CA ILE A 499 -10.15 31.02 -13.13
C ILE A 499 -9.31 32.25 -12.76
N LEU A 500 -7.98 32.17 -12.84
CA LEU A 500 -7.08 33.31 -12.55
C LEU A 500 -7.39 34.52 -13.44
N ALA A 501 -7.63 34.30 -14.74
CA ALA A 501 -7.99 35.36 -15.68
C ALA A 501 -9.37 35.99 -15.43
N VAL A 502 -10.31 35.24 -14.83
CA VAL A 502 -11.60 35.77 -14.33
C VAL A 502 -11.39 36.58 -13.05
N MET A 503 -10.58 36.08 -12.10
CA MET A 503 -10.25 36.74 -10.84
C MET A 503 -9.31 37.95 -11.00
N GLY A 504 -8.75 38.17 -12.20
CA GLY A 504 -7.84 39.29 -12.49
C GLY A 504 -6.41 39.09 -11.99
N LEU A 505 -6.07 37.86 -11.62
CA LEU A 505 -4.77 37.48 -11.08
C LEU A 505 -3.80 37.12 -12.21
N GLU A 506 -2.52 37.38 -12.00
CA GLU A 506 -1.45 36.97 -12.91
C GLU A 506 -1.31 35.44 -12.93
N GLN A 507 -1.02 34.86 -14.09
CA GLN A 507 -0.75 33.44 -14.25
C GLN A 507 0.76 33.18 -14.05
N PRO A 508 1.17 32.25 -13.16
CA PRO A 508 2.57 31.94 -12.92
C PRO A 508 3.19 31.17 -14.11
N GLU A 509 4.50 31.35 -14.36
CA GLU A 509 5.18 30.78 -15.54
C GLU A 509 5.10 29.23 -15.60
N GLU A 510 4.99 28.56 -14.46
CA GLU A 510 4.92 27.09 -14.40
C GLU A 510 3.53 26.53 -14.78
N MET A 511 2.46 27.35 -14.73
CA MET A 511 1.15 26.99 -15.30
C MET A 511 1.23 27.11 -16.82
N SER A 512 1.49 25.99 -17.51
CA SER A 512 1.62 25.98 -18.97
C SER A 512 0.29 25.87 -19.74
N GLY A 513 -0.85 25.70 -19.05
CA GLY A 513 -2.18 25.78 -19.65
C GLY A 513 -2.52 27.20 -20.13
N GLN A 514 -3.59 27.36 -20.91
CA GLN A 514 -3.99 28.66 -21.45
C GLN A 514 -5.44 29.00 -21.11
N SER A 515 -5.64 30.17 -20.50
CA SER A 515 -6.96 30.70 -20.18
C SER A 515 -7.89 30.67 -21.40
N LEU A 516 -9.00 29.95 -21.28
CA LEU A 516 -10.05 29.86 -22.28
C LEU A 516 -10.94 31.12 -22.33
N LEU A 517 -10.72 32.07 -21.41
CA LEU A 517 -11.51 33.30 -21.29
C LEU A 517 -11.28 34.30 -22.44
N ILE A 518 -12.37 34.70 -23.10
CA ILE A 518 -12.40 35.73 -24.13
C ILE A 518 -13.18 36.95 -23.59
N LYS A 519 -12.45 37.95 -23.06
CA LYS A 519 -13.04 39.23 -22.60
C LYS A 519 -13.41 40.12 -23.82
N GLY A 520 -14.70 40.42 -24.01
CA GLY A 520 -15.19 41.20 -25.15
C GLY A 520 -14.66 42.65 -25.23
N SER A 521 -14.09 43.03 -26.37
CA SER A 521 -13.48 44.36 -26.58
C SER A 521 -14.48 45.53 -26.49
N LYS A 522 -14.23 46.46 -25.56
CA LYS A 522 -14.90 47.78 -25.53
C LYS A 522 -14.47 48.57 -26.78
N ARG A 523 -15.43 49.03 -27.59
CA ARG A 523 -15.15 49.81 -28.81
C ARG A 523 -14.66 51.23 -28.48
N GLY A 524 -13.38 51.50 -28.78
CA GLY A 524 -12.71 52.80 -28.59
C GLY A 524 -11.50 52.63 -27.66
N THR A 525 -10.26 52.97 -28.03
CA THR A 525 -9.81 53.99 -29.00
C THR A 525 -8.66 53.47 -29.88
N ARG A 526 -8.40 54.11 -31.03
CA ARG A 526 -7.32 53.70 -31.96
C ARG A 526 -5.92 53.97 -31.38
N CYS A 527 -5.03 52.98 -31.52
CA CYS A 527 -3.60 53.15 -31.79
C CYS A 527 -3.19 52.13 -32.87
N ILE A 528 -2.03 52.31 -33.52
CA ILE A 528 -1.79 51.83 -34.90
C ILE A 528 -0.46 51.09 -35.03
N ASN A 529 -0.51 49.83 -35.51
CA ASN A 529 0.59 49.01 -36.07
C ASN A 529 1.71 48.62 -35.07
N PHE A 530 2.42 47.48 -35.19
CA PHE A 530 3.12 46.96 -36.38
C PHE A 530 3.00 45.45 -36.65
N THR A 531 3.58 45.04 -37.78
CA THR A 531 3.37 43.83 -38.59
C THR A 531 4.02 42.53 -38.10
N THR A 532 3.24 41.45 -38.09
CA THR A 532 3.40 40.20 -38.91
C THR A 532 4.76 39.90 -39.58
N PRO A 533 5.17 38.60 -39.70
CA PRO A 533 4.31 37.55 -40.29
C PRO A 533 4.27 36.16 -39.63
N LYS A 534 3.23 35.39 -40.02
CA LYS A 534 3.04 33.96 -39.72
C LYS A 534 3.77 33.08 -40.74
N PHE A 535 4.06 31.84 -40.36
CA PHE A 535 4.11 30.70 -41.30
C PHE A 535 2.86 29.83 -41.15
N LEU A 536 2.52 29.09 -42.20
CA LEU A 536 1.44 28.10 -42.28
C LEU A 536 2.04 26.75 -42.70
N PRO A 537 1.47 25.62 -42.24
CA PRO A 537 1.41 24.38 -43.00
C PRO A 537 0.06 24.23 -43.70
N SER A 538 0.03 23.47 -44.80
CA SER A 538 -1.18 23.06 -45.54
C SER A 538 -1.65 21.66 -45.13
N PRO A 539 -2.94 21.33 -45.29
CA PRO A 539 -3.40 19.94 -45.25
C PRO A 539 -3.04 19.21 -46.55
N ASP A 540 -2.80 17.90 -46.48
CA ASP A 540 -3.24 16.87 -47.43
C ASP A 540 -2.56 15.52 -47.10
N LEU A 541 -3.35 14.49 -46.81
CA LEU A 541 -3.25 13.13 -47.39
C LEU A 541 -4.20 12.14 -46.67
N ASN A 542 -5.25 11.72 -47.38
CA ASN A 542 -6.08 10.58 -46.96
C ASN A 542 -5.38 9.26 -47.30
N TYR A 543 -5.41 8.29 -46.38
CA TYR A 543 -5.37 6.87 -46.71
C TYR A 543 -6.22 6.07 -45.71
N TRP A 544 -7.13 5.26 -46.23
CA TRP A 544 -7.88 4.22 -45.51
C TRP A 544 -7.60 2.88 -46.20
N ALA A 545 -7.30 1.83 -45.43
CA ALA A 545 -7.58 0.43 -45.80
C ALA A 545 -7.34 -0.54 -44.62
N GLU A 546 -8.37 -1.31 -44.29
CA GLU A 546 -8.32 -2.74 -43.91
C GLU A 546 -7.40 -3.18 -42.75
N MET A 547 -8.03 -3.47 -41.60
CA MET A 547 -7.64 -4.59 -40.73
C MET A 547 -8.83 -5.55 -40.60
N ALA A 548 -8.54 -6.84 -40.34
CA ALA A 548 -9.53 -7.92 -40.35
C ALA A 548 -10.29 -8.06 -39.01
N PRO A 549 -11.52 -8.61 -39.00
CA PRO A 549 -12.24 -8.90 -37.76
C PRO A 549 -11.54 -9.99 -36.94
N TYR A 550 -11.71 -9.90 -35.62
CA TYR A 550 -11.24 -10.89 -34.65
C TYR A 550 -12.45 -11.42 -33.87
N ASP A 551 -12.84 -12.67 -34.13
CA ASP A 551 -13.91 -13.34 -33.37
C ASP A 551 -13.44 -13.66 -31.95
N SER A 552 -14.31 -13.46 -30.95
CA SER A 552 -14.08 -13.91 -29.57
C SER A 552 -15.40 -14.22 -28.85
N ASP A 553 -16.01 -15.37 -29.16
CA ASP A 553 -17.03 -15.99 -28.30
C ASP A 553 -16.45 -16.23 -26.88
N SER A 554 -17.17 -15.88 -25.81
CA SER A 554 -17.69 -16.85 -24.83
C SER A 554 -18.20 -16.21 -23.51
N SER A 555 -19.50 -16.40 -23.25
CA SER A 555 -20.15 -16.65 -21.94
C SER A 555 -20.05 -15.66 -20.76
N GLU A 556 -21.24 -15.26 -20.31
CA GLU A 556 -21.57 -14.62 -19.02
C GLU A 556 -21.34 -15.56 -17.81
N ASP A 557 -21.19 -14.99 -16.61
CA ASP A 557 -21.64 -15.56 -15.31
C ASP A 557 -21.61 -14.45 -14.22
N GLU A 558 -22.72 -14.26 -13.47
CA GLU A 558 -22.87 -13.21 -12.43
C GLU A 558 -22.44 -13.70 -11.02
N VAL A 559 -21.72 -12.88 -10.23
CA VAL A 559 -21.38 -13.20 -8.81
C VAL A 559 -21.29 -11.95 -7.91
N GLU A 560 -21.89 -12.00 -6.71
CA GLU A 560 -21.85 -10.94 -5.68
C GLU A 560 -20.47 -10.85 -4.96
N GLY A 561 -19.99 -9.62 -4.71
CA GLY A 561 -18.54 -9.33 -4.68
C GLY A 561 -17.77 -9.21 -3.35
N TYR A 562 -18.38 -9.08 -2.16
CA TYR A 562 -17.64 -8.74 -0.93
C TYR A 562 -18.14 -9.43 0.35
N ARG A 563 -17.26 -9.62 1.33
CA ARG A 563 -17.55 -10.20 2.65
C ARG A 563 -16.79 -9.50 3.78
N GLU A 564 -17.53 -8.86 4.68
CA GLU A 564 -17.02 -8.34 5.96
C GLU A 564 -16.49 -9.47 6.87
N THR A 565 -15.51 -9.17 7.72
CA THR A 565 -14.91 -10.13 8.66
C THR A 565 -14.85 -9.58 10.08
N ASN A 566 -14.66 -10.46 11.07
CA ASN A 566 -14.56 -10.09 12.49
C ASN A 566 -13.24 -9.38 12.87
N VAL A 567 -12.34 -9.12 11.90
CA VAL A 567 -11.06 -8.45 12.16
C VAL A 567 -11.29 -6.93 12.17
N LEU A 568 -10.80 -6.26 13.21
CA LEU A 568 -10.78 -4.80 13.26
C LEU A 568 -9.45 -4.26 12.71
N LEU A 569 -9.53 -3.29 11.80
CA LEU A 569 -8.42 -2.52 11.26
C LEU A 569 -8.39 -1.18 11.99
N GLY A 570 -7.19 -0.73 12.40
CA GLY A 570 -7.02 0.54 13.10
C GLY A 570 -6.21 1.55 12.29
N TYR A 571 -6.67 2.80 12.27
CA TYR A 571 -6.13 3.92 11.50
C TYR A 571 -5.65 5.05 12.41
N ALA A 572 -4.57 5.74 12.03
CA ALA A 572 -4.01 6.84 12.84
C ALA A 572 -4.68 8.17 12.49
N SER A 573 -5.47 8.72 13.41
CA SER A 573 -6.12 10.03 13.25
C SER A 573 -5.48 11.10 14.12
N LYS A 574 -5.40 12.34 13.61
CA LYS A 574 -5.03 13.53 14.40
C LYS A 574 -6.24 14.13 15.13
N GLU A 575 -7.45 13.72 14.77
CA GLU A 575 -8.69 14.13 15.40
C GLU A 575 -9.06 13.15 16.53
N PRO A 576 -9.69 13.62 17.63
CA PRO A 576 -10.08 12.76 18.73
C PRO A 576 -11.28 11.88 18.35
N THR A 577 -11.03 10.59 18.18
CA THR A 577 -12.03 9.55 17.94
C THR A 577 -12.88 9.28 19.20
N GLU A 578 -13.98 8.53 19.06
CA GLU A 578 -14.84 8.17 20.19
C GLU A 578 -14.06 7.40 21.28
N ASP A 579 -13.16 6.50 20.86
CA ASP A 579 -12.15 5.93 21.75
C ASP A 579 -10.97 6.90 21.98
N THR A 580 -11.21 7.87 22.86
CA THR A 580 -10.18 8.81 23.35
C THR A 580 -9.01 8.15 24.12
N VAL A 581 -9.09 6.83 24.39
CA VAL A 581 -8.11 6.05 25.15
C VAL A 581 -7.12 5.32 24.24
N SER A 582 -7.56 4.83 23.08
CA SER A 582 -6.69 4.20 22.09
C SER A 582 -5.88 5.23 21.30
N GLN A 583 -4.56 5.04 21.26
CA GLN A 583 -3.63 5.99 20.66
C GLN A 583 -2.37 5.32 20.09
N LEU A 584 -1.89 5.85 18.97
CA LEU A 584 -0.55 5.61 18.47
C LEU A 584 0.38 6.70 19.02
N GLY A 585 1.53 6.30 19.56
CA GLY A 585 2.53 7.22 20.12
C GLY A 585 2.07 7.99 21.37
N GLY A 586 2.68 9.15 21.62
CA GLY A 586 2.44 9.96 22.82
C GLY A 586 2.96 9.35 24.13
N TYR A 587 2.41 9.83 25.26
CA TYR A 587 2.68 9.28 26.59
C TYR A 587 1.52 8.39 27.06
N PRO A 588 1.79 7.30 27.82
CA PRO A 588 0.76 6.36 28.23
C PRO A 588 -0.20 6.92 29.28
N THR A 589 -1.49 6.59 29.16
CA THR A 589 -2.51 6.85 30.19
C THR A 589 -2.95 5.54 30.84
N TRP A 590 -2.70 5.45 32.15
CA TRP A 590 -2.84 4.21 32.91
C TRP A 590 -4.31 3.88 33.24
N LEU A 591 -4.62 2.57 33.25
CA LEU A 591 -5.92 2.01 33.65
C LEU A 591 -6.37 2.48 35.06
N ASP A 592 -5.42 2.64 35.97
CA ASP A 592 -5.57 3.39 37.21
C ASP A 592 -4.40 4.39 37.33
N PRO A 593 -4.64 5.72 37.16
CA PRO A 593 -3.61 6.75 37.34
C PRO A 593 -2.98 6.78 38.75
N ALA A 594 -3.65 6.25 39.78
CA ALA A 594 -3.10 6.13 41.13
C ALA A 594 -2.25 4.86 41.34
N SER A 595 -2.31 3.90 40.40
CA SER A 595 -1.60 2.62 40.46
C SER A 595 -0.87 2.30 39.13
N PRO A 596 0.08 3.14 38.67
CA PRO A 596 0.84 2.87 37.44
C PRO A 596 1.74 1.61 37.58
N PRO A 597 2.18 1.00 36.46
CA PRO A 597 3.11 -0.12 36.49
C PRO A 597 4.47 0.27 37.09
N PRO A 598 5.21 -0.68 37.70
CA PRO A 598 6.61 -0.45 38.09
C PRO A 598 7.47 -0.07 36.88
N THR A 599 8.35 0.93 37.02
CA THR A 599 9.13 1.47 35.90
C THR A 599 9.92 0.41 35.15
N GLY A 600 10.46 -0.59 35.86
CA GLY A 600 11.15 -1.76 35.30
C GLY A 600 10.38 -2.57 34.26
N LEU A 601 9.05 -2.41 34.13
CA LEU A 601 8.26 -2.99 33.03
C LEU A 601 8.41 -2.22 31.70
N ALA A 602 8.67 -0.92 31.73
CA ALA A 602 8.93 -0.08 30.56
C ALA A 602 10.43 0.20 30.31
N ARG A 603 11.32 -0.51 31.01
CA ARG A 603 12.77 -0.46 30.73
C ARG A 603 13.17 -1.47 29.66
N CYS A 604 14.12 -1.09 28.81
CA CYS A 604 14.72 -1.98 27.82
C CYS A 604 15.60 -3.04 28.49
N LYS A 605 15.42 -4.33 28.16
CA LYS A 605 16.22 -5.42 28.75
C LYS A 605 17.70 -5.41 28.35
N THR A 606 18.07 -4.69 27.28
CA THR A 606 19.48 -4.54 26.85
C THR A 606 20.21 -3.42 27.60
N CYS A 607 19.64 -2.21 27.69
CA CYS A 607 20.35 -1.03 28.21
C CYS A 607 19.81 -0.45 29.51
N ASN A 608 18.67 -0.95 30.02
CA ASN A 608 17.98 -0.48 31.23
C ASN A 608 17.41 0.96 31.17
N ASP A 609 17.53 1.65 30.02
CA ASP A 609 16.84 2.91 29.75
C ASP A 609 15.32 2.73 29.67
N LEU A 610 14.61 3.82 29.92
CA LEU A 610 13.19 3.97 29.63
C LEU A 610 12.92 3.86 28.12
N MET A 611 11.83 3.20 27.77
CA MET A 611 11.35 3.06 26.39
C MET A 611 10.22 4.08 26.11
N VAL A 612 10.02 4.40 24.83
CA VAL A 612 8.88 5.20 24.36
C VAL A 612 7.69 4.30 24.04
N LEU A 613 6.48 4.86 24.12
CA LEU A 613 5.25 4.18 23.72
C LEU A 613 5.15 4.16 22.17
N LEU A 614 4.77 3.01 21.60
CA LEU A 614 4.37 2.89 20.20
C LEU A 614 2.85 2.83 20.07
N LEU A 615 2.21 1.98 20.88
CA LEU A 615 0.78 1.73 20.87
C LEU A 615 0.25 1.71 22.30
N GLN A 616 -0.90 2.34 22.52
CA GLN A 616 -1.81 2.03 23.61
C GLN A 616 -3.18 1.72 23.01
N LEU A 617 -3.75 0.57 23.35
CA LEU A 617 -5.02 0.10 22.81
C LEU A 617 -5.96 -0.31 23.94
N ASN A 618 -7.17 0.21 23.95
CA ASN A 618 -8.22 -0.28 24.84
C ASN A 618 -8.70 -1.64 24.31
N GLY A 619 -8.64 -2.67 25.16
CA GLY A 619 -8.76 -4.08 24.75
C GLY A 619 -9.93 -4.78 25.43
N ASP A 620 -11.00 -4.06 25.73
CA ASP A 620 -12.14 -4.64 26.45
C ASP A 620 -12.85 -5.69 25.58
N LEU A 621 -13.08 -6.88 26.16
CA LEU A 621 -13.72 -8.01 25.48
C LEU A 621 -14.86 -8.54 26.38
N PRO A 622 -15.95 -7.76 26.57
CA PRO A 622 -16.96 -8.04 27.59
C PRO A 622 -17.66 -9.40 27.42
N ASP A 623 -17.84 -9.86 26.18
CA ASP A 623 -18.47 -11.16 25.87
C ASP A 623 -17.58 -12.37 26.17
N ILE A 624 -16.27 -12.16 26.28
CA ILE A 624 -15.26 -13.21 26.53
C ILE A 624 -14.76 -13.16 27.98
N PHE A 625 -14.60 -11.96 28.53
CA PHE A 625 -14.09 -11.68 29.87
C PHE A 625 -15.00 -10.66 30.60
N PRO A 626 -16.26 -11.02 30.92
CA PRO A 626 -17.21 -10.09 31.54
C PRO A 626 -16.70 -9.54 32.87
N GLY A 627 -16.73 -8.21 33.00
CA GLY A 627 -16.23 -7.49 34.18
C GLY A 627 -14.72 -7.25 34.19
N HIS A 628 -13.97 -7.73 33.19
CA HIS A 628 -12.57 -7.34 32.97
C HIS A 628 -12.49 -6.06 32.14
N GLU A 629 -11.73 -5.10 32.65
CA GLU A 629 -11.33 -3.87 31.96
C GLU A 629 -9.83 -3.99 31.61
N ARG A 630 -9.46 -3.80 30.35
CA ARG A 630 -8.19 -4.24 29.75
C ARG A 630 -7.56 -3.14 28.90
N ARG A 631 -6.26 -2.91 29.06
CA ARG A 631 -5.50 -2.01 28.17
C ARG A 631 -4.13 -2.58 27.82
N LEU A 632 -3.82 -2.56 26.54
CA LEU A 632 -2.58 -3.06 25.97
C LEU A 632 -1.64 -1.88 25.72
N TYR A 633 -0.35 -2.08 25.95
CA TYR A 633 0.68 -1.06 25.77
C TYR A 633 1.91 -1.70 25.12
N VAL A 634 2.43 -1.13 24.03
CA VAL A 634 3.66 -1.59 23.36
C VAL A 634 4.72 -0.49 23.47
N PHE A 635 5.91 -0.85 23.97
CA PHE A 635 7.02 0.08 24.21
C PHE A 635 8.27 -0.35 23.45
N ALA A 636 9.05 0.62 22.94
CA ALA A 636 10.30 0.38 22.20
C ALA A 636 11.47 1.28 22.65
N CYS A 637 12.70 0.74 22.54
CA CYS A 637 13.92 1.44 22.89
C CYS A 637 14.47 2.26 21.70
N ARG A 638 14.58 3.58 21.85
CA ARG A 638 15.12 4.47 20.81
C ARG A 638 16.62 4.23 20.50
N ARG A 639 17.41 3.66 21.43
CA ARG A 639 18.86 3.45 21.24
C ARG A 639 19.15 2.47 20.10
N LYS A 640 19.80 2.93 19.02
CA LYS A 640 20.21 2.11 17.85
C LYS A 640 20.89 0.80 18.22
N ALA A 641 21.86 0.82 19.14
CA ALA A 641 22.58 -0.38 19.60
C ALA A 641 21.72 -1.44 20.34
N CYS A 642 20.49 -1.10 20.70
CA CYS A 642 19.52 -2.02 21.33
C CYS A 642 18.51 -2.60 20.35
N ARG A 643 18.33 -1.99 19.16
CA ARG A 643 17.41 -2.50 18.12
C ARG A 643 17.79 -3.92 17.71
N ARG A 644 16.81 -4.69 17.21
CA ARG A 644 16.97 -6.10 16.82
C ARG A 644 17.37 -7.07 17.96
N ARG A 645 17.48 -6.61 19.22
CA ARG A 645 17.74 -7.46 20.41
C ARG A 645 16.46 -7.79 21.18
N GLU A 646 16.43 -8.95 21.83
CA GLU A 646 15.29 -9.36 22.67
C GLU A 646 15.03 -8.35 23.82
N GLY A 647 13.78 -8.00 24.05
CA GLY A 647 13.39 -7.00 25.06
C GLY A 647 13.84 -5.56 24.76
N SER A 648 14.17 -5.26 23.51
CA SER A 648 14.24 -3.89 22.97
C SER A 648 12.87 -3.31 22.61
N VAL A 649 11.90 -4.20 22.38
CA VAL A 649 10.46 -3.95 22.39
C VAL A 649 9.85 -4.84 23.47
N ARG A 650 8.83 -4.36 24.20
CA ARG A 650 8.07 -5.12 25.20
C ARG A 650 6.60 -4.71 25.13
N ALA A 651 5.70 -5.66 25.40
CA ALA A 651 4.28 -5.38 25.55
C ALA A 651 3.84 -5.61 27.00
N LEU A 652 2.93 -4.77 27.48
CA LEU A 652 2.29 -4.87 28.79
C LEU A 652 0.78 -4.93 28.61
N ARG A 653 0.10 -5.75 29.43
CA ARG A 653 -1.35 -5.72 29.59
C ARG A 653 -1.67 -5.23 31.00
N GLY A 654 -2.37 -4.10 31.10
CA GLY A 654 -3.08 -3.67 32.29
C GLY A 654 -4.45 -4.34 32.33
N VAL A 655 -4.85 -4.86 33.49
CA VAL A 655 -6.17 -5.47 33.72
C VAL A 655 -6.73 -5.06 35.08
N ARG A 656 -8.01 -4.70 35.13
CA ARG A 656 -8.81 -4.48 36.34
C ARG A 656 -10.06 -5.36 36.25
N VAL A 657 -10.26 -6.25 37.21
CA VAL A 657 -11.47 -7.09 37.27
C VAL A 657 -12.43 -6.54 38.31
N THR A 658 -13.62 -6.18 37.87
CA THR A 658 -14.74 -5.81 38.74
C THR A 658 -15.62 -7.03 38.98
N ASN A 659 -16.03 -7.25 40.24
CA ASN A 659 -16.98 -8.31 40.56
C ASN A 659 -18.37 -7.83 40.14
N ALA A 660 -19.01 -8.50 39.19
CA ALA A 660 -20.38 -8.20 38.80
C ALA A 660 -21.36 -8.47 39.97
N VAL A 661 -21.78 -7.40 40.64
CA VAL A 661 -22.83 -7.40 41.66
C VAL A 661 -24.04 -6.68 41.08
N GLY A 662 -25.18 -7.38 40.98
CA GLY A 662 -26.38 -6.85 40.36
C GLY A 662 -27.23 -5.99 41.29
N GLU A 663 -27.30 -4.69 41.00
CA GLU A 663 -28.31 -3.73 41.43
C GLU A 663 -28.70 -2.93 40.17
N GLY A 664 -29.93 -2.46 39.94
CA GLY A 664 -31.10 -2.37 40.83
C GLY A 664 -31.81 -1.04 40.51
N GLY A 665 -32.64 -1.01 39.45
CA GLY A 665 -33.02 0.25 38.79
C GLY A 665 -34.40 0.83 39.13
N GLU A 666 -34.55 2.14 38.87
CA GLU A 666 -35.80 2.90 38.75
C GLU A 666 -35.69 3.83 37.53
N GLY A 667 -36.70 4.13 36.71
CA GLY A 667 -38.06 3.59 36.63
C GLY A 667 -38.96 4.44 35.70
N LYS A 668 -39.90 3.79 34.97
CA LYS A 668 -40.77 4.30 33.86
C LYS A 668 -40.10 4.25 32.47
N GLY A 669 -40.53 3.46 31.48
CA GLY A 669 -41.52 2.36 31.49
C GLY A 669 -42.85 2.67 30.79
N ARG A 670 -43.31 1.76 29.92
CA ARG A 670 -44.68 1.74 29.37
C ARG A 670 -45.14 0.33 28.95
N GLU A 671 -46.33 -0.03 29.42
CA GLU A 671 -47.23 -1.13 29.00
C GLU A 671 -46.72 -2.60 29.03
N VAL A 672 -47.61 -3.49 29.48
CA VAL A 672 -47.40 -4.94 29.71
C VAL A 672 -48.70 -5.68 29.42
N GLU A 673 -48.66 -6.70 28.58
CA GLU A 673 -49.53 -7.89 28.63
C GLU A 673 -48.60 -9.10 28.37
N GLU A 674 -48.06 -9.71 29.43
CA GLU A 674 -48.56 -10.98 30.00
C GLU A 674 -48.68 -12.15 29.01
N GLU A 675 -47.79 -13.15 29.14
CA GLU A 675 -48.28 -14.46 29.56
C GLU A 675 -47.33 -15.31 30.45
N LYS A 676 -47.77 -15.49 31.70
CA LYS A 676 -47.63 -16.64 32.63
C LYS A 676 -46.50 -17.67 32.41
N LYS A 677 -45.67 -17.84 33.44
CA LYS A 677 -45.09 -19.14 33.82
C LYS A 677 -45.91 -19.78 34.95
N GLU A 678 -46.53 -20.94 34.72
CA GLU A 678 -46.81 -21.89 35.82
C GLU A 678 -47.08 -23.33 35.30
N LYS A 679 -46.81 -24.32 36.19
CA LYS A 679 -47.20 -25.75 36.16
C LYS A 679 -46.47 -26.70 35.21
N GLY A 680 -46.17 -27.89 35.74
CA GLY A 680 -46.14 -29.15 34.97
C GLY A 680 -44.89 -30.01 35.19
N PRO A 681 -45.00 -31.18 35.86
CA PRO A 681 -43.95 -32.19 35.87
C PRO A 681 -44.20 -33.30 34.82
N ALA A 682 -43.12 -34.00 34.49
CA ALA A 682 -43.04 -35.43 34.16
C ALA A 682 -43.94 -36.10 33.09
N GLN A 683 -43.26 -36.96 32.33
CA GLN A 683 -43.76 -38.22 31.75
C GLN A 683 -44.53 -38.14 30.41
N TRP A 684 -44.46 -39.26 29.69
CA TRP A 684 -44.87 -39.45 28.30
C TRP A 684 -45.96 -40.54 28.24
N GLN A 685 -46.63 -40.64 27.09
CA GLN A 685 -47.58 -41.71 26.69
C GLN A 685 -49.00 -41.71 27.31
N GLY A 686 -49.99 -41.64 26.42
CA GLY A 686 -50.95 -42.74 26.29
C GLY A 686 -50.41 -43.78 25.29
N VAL A 687 -51.02 -44.96 25.10
CA VAL A 687 -52.41 -45.37 25.42
C VAL A 687 -52.43 -46.85 25.86
N GLY A 688 -53.42 -47.21 26.70
CA GLY A 688 -53.92 -48.55 27.08
C GLY A 688 -53.09 -49.80 26.76
N GLU A 689 -52.58 -50.54 27.75
CA GLU A 689 -53.31 -51.47 28.63
C GLU A 689 -53.72 -52.82 28.00
N THR A 690 -53.94 -53.81 28.89
CA THR A 690 -54.45 -55.19 28.73
C THR A 690 -53.37 -56.30 28.66
N LEU A 691 -53.47 -57.44 29.36
CA LEU A 691 -54.39 -57.88 30.44
C LEU A 691 -53.69 -58.98 31.29
N PHE A 692 -53.82 -58.95 32.63
CA PHE A 692 -53.50 -60.01 33.65
C PHE A 692 -52.31 -60.99 33.45
N GLY A 693 -51.38 -60.98 34.41
CA GLY A 693 -50.44 -62.08 34.68
C GLY A 693 -49.79 -61.92 36.06
N ALA A 694 -49.54 -63.01 36.79
CA ALA A 694 -49.07 -62.96 38.18
C ALA A 694 -47.79 -63.79 38.42
N ALA A 695 -47.08 -63.39 39.48
CA ALA A 695 -46.01 -64.12 40.18
C ALA A 695 -44.64 -64.29 39.48
N ALA A 696 -43.59 -64.11 40.28
CA ALA A 696 -42.28 -64.72 40.13
C ALA A 696 -42.33 -66.18 40.69
N PRO A 697 -41.30 -67.07 40.57
CA PRO A 697 -39.88 -66.76 40.33
C PRO A 697 -39.12 -67.82 39.48
N THR A 698 -37.81 -67.95 39.71
CA THR A 698 -36.85 -69.02 39.33
C THR A 698 -36.13 -68.92 37.98
N ALA A 699 -34.85 -69.31 38.03
CA ALA A 699 -33.97 -69.61 36.89
C ALA A 699 -33.71 -71.14 36.84
N PRO A 700 -33.00 -71.64 35.82
CA PRO A 700 -31.58 -71.96 36.06
C PRO A 700 -30.64 -71.70 34.86
N GLY A 701 -29.33 -71.82 35.10
CA GLY A 701 -28.29 -71.92 34.04
C GLY A 701 -28.26 -73.30 33.36
N PRO A 702 -27.28 -73.59 32.48
CA PRO A 702 -25.83 -73.54 32.78
C PRO A 702 -25.04 -72.68 31.73
N THR A 703 -23.71 -72.68 31.55
CA THR A 703 -22.62 -73.58 32.00
C THR A 703 -21.27 -72.83 32.13
N ASN A 704 -20.34 -73.38 32.91
CA ASN A 704 -18.89 -73.13 32.91
C ASN A 704 -18.22 -74.50 33.19
N PRO A 705 -17.05 -74.90 32.62
CA PRO A 705 -15.76 -74.62 33.28
C PRO A 705 -14.50 -74.63 32.35
N PHE A 706 -13.31 -74.61 32.98
CA PHE A 706 -11.92 -74.68 32.45
C PHE A 706 -11.37 -73.39 31.78
N SER A 707 -10.10 -72.99 31.96
CA SER A 707 -9.11 -73.29 33.03
C SER A 707 -7.85 -72.40 32.92
N THR A 708 -7.21 -72.09 34.04
CA THR A 708 -5.75 -71.79 34.13
C THR A 708 -4.92 -72.97 33.58
N PRO A 709 -3.66 -72.82 33.09
CA PRO A 709 -2.58 -71.97 33.64
C PRO A 709 -1.76 -71.23 32.53
N THR A 710 -0.53 -70.69 32.66
CA THR A 710 0.53 -70.77 33.70
C THR A 710 1.44 -69.52 33.65
N SER A 711 2.09 -69.18 34.77
CA SER A 711 3.33 -68.38 34.84
C SER A 711 4.57 -69.33 34.68
N PRO A 712 5.87 -69.01 34.96
CA PRO A 712 6.45 -67.83 35.62
C PRO A 712 7.75 -67.31 34.89
N PRO A 713 8.91 -66.94 35.47
CA PRO A 713 9.71 -65.79 34.97
C PRO A 713 11.16 -66.18 34.56
N THR A 714 12.08 -65.21 34.40
CA THR A 714 13.32 -65.15 35.25
C THR A 714 14.25 -63.95 34.95
N LYS A 715 14.75 -63.35 36.04
CA LYS A 715 16.14 -62.89 36.32
C LYS A 715 16.92 -62.02 35.30
N ASN A 716 17.38 -60.87 35.80
CA ASN A 716 18.74 -60.37 35.50
C ASN A 716 19.81 -61.39 35.95
N PRO A 717 20.90 -61.55 35.17
CA PRO A 717 22.22 -61.77 35.74
C PRO A 717 23.31 -60.90 35.09
N PHE A 718 24.34 -60.52 35.87
CA PHE A 718 25.51 -59.70 35.48
C PHE A 718 25.16 -58.25 35.08
N SER A 719 25.51 -57.18 35.81
CA SER A 719 26.59 -56.92 36.78
C SER A 719 28.02 -57.03 36.24
N THR A 720 28.63 -55.87 35.99
CA THR A 720 30.01 -55.57 36.41
C THR A 720 30.17 -54.08 36.72
N SER A 721 30.93 -53.76 37.77
CA SER A 721 31.32 -52.39 38.17
C SER A 721 32.84 -52.20 37.89
N PRO A 722 33.45 -51.02 38.11
CA PRO A 722 34.70 -50.62 37.45
C PRO A 722 35.97 -51.17 38.15
N PRO A 723 37.16 -50.69 37.73
CA PRO A 723 37.80 -49.73 38.64
C PRO A 723 38.52 -48.52 38.00
N GLN A 724 38.76 -47.54 38.86
CA GLN A 724 39.72 -46.41 38.79
C GLN A 724 41.16 -46.91 39.15
N PRO A 725 42.20 -46.09 39.50
CA PRO A 725 42.44 -44.64 39.34
C PRO A 725 43.88 -44.18 38.94
N ALA A 726 43.98 -43.00 38.29
CA ALA A 726 45.01 -41.94 38.57
C ALA A 726 46.52 -42.34 38.41
N PRO A 727 47.57 -41.62 38.92
CA PRO A 727 47.62 -40.33 39.63
C PRO A 727 48.83 -39.35 39.36
N LEU A 728 48.82 -38.19 40.06
CA LEU A 728 49.95 -37.26 40.43
C LEU A 728 50.53 -36.34 39.32
N LEU A 729 50.53 -34.97 39.42
CA LEU A 729 51.14 -33.97 40.36
C LEU A 729 52.55 -33.46 39.88
N PRO A 730 53.11 -32.32 40.39
CA PRO A 730 52.60 -31.19 41.21
C PRO A 730 52.92 -29.81 40.50
N LEU A 731 53.22 -28.61 41.06
CA LEU A 731 53.35 -28.00 42.42
C LEU A 731 53.25 -26.43 42.36
N SER A 732 53.09 -25.78 43.52
CA SER A 732 53.67 -24.46 43.95
C SER A 732 53.19 -23.11 43.35
N SER A 733 53.10 -21.99 44.10
CA SER A 733 53.02 -21.72 45.57
C SER A 733 52.77 -20.21 45.80
N LEU A 734 51.66 -19.75 46.42
CA LEU A 734 51.37 -19.59 47.88
C LEU A 734 51.97 -18.35 48.60
N ALA A 735 51.09 -17.44 49.05
CA ALA A 735 51.06 -16.73 50.37
C ALA A 735 49.84 -15.77 50.39
N ALA A 736 48.82 -15.78 51.26
CA ALA A 736 48.54 -16.42 52.57
C ALA A 736 49.13 -15.68 53.81
N ILE A 737 48.51 -15.63 55.01
CA ILE A 737 47.32 -16.38 55.53
C ILE A 737 46.66 -15.65 56.75
N PRO A 738 45.39 -15.97 57.15
CA PRO A 738 44.76 -15.50 58.41
C PRO A 738 45.06 -16.49 59.58
N PRO A 739 44.18 -17.18 60.39
CA PRO A 739 42.71 -17.28 60.62
C PRO A 739 42.37 -16.72 62.05
N PRO A 740 41.53 -17.29 62.97
CA PRO A 740 40.34 -18.20 62.94
C PRO A 740 39.14 -17.75 63.84
N PRO A 741 38.09 -18.56 64.10
CA PRO A 741 37.52 -19.74 63.41
C PRO A 741 36.09 -19.37 62.88
N THR A 742 34.94 -20.09 62.85
CA THR A 742 34.39 -21.47 63.09
C THR A 742 33.01 -21.51 62.31
N THR A 743 32.29 -22.59 61.96
CA THR A 743 32.38 -24.06 62.14
C THR A 743 31.66 -24.80 60.99
N ASN A 744 32.22 -25.94 60.57
CA ASN A 744 31.58 -27.19 60.07
C ASN A 744 30.37 -27.27 59.10
N HIS A 745 30.62 -28.10 58.06
CA HIS A 745 29.74 -29.04 57.32
C HIS A 745 28.86 -28.57 56.13
N LEU A 746 29.11 -29.22 54.98
CA LEU A 746 28.37 -29.19 53.72
C LEU A 746 27.38 -30.38 53.62
N PRO A 747 26.20 -30.16 53.01
CA PRO A 747 25.50 -31.18 52.23
C PRO A 747 25.15 -30.70 50.81
N THR A 748 25.05 -31.61 49.83
CA THR A 748 24.92 -31.26 48.41
C THR A 748 23.49 -31.16 47.88
N PHE A 749 23.11 -29.94 47.50
CA PHE A 749 22.35 -29.55 46.29
C PHE A 749 20.91 -30.07 46.02
N SER A 750 20.37 -31.06 46.74
CA SER A 750 18.96 -31.46 46.58
C SER A 750 18.31 -31.96 47.86
N SER A 751 18.06 -31.04 48.81
CA SER A 751 17.07 -31.18 49.91
C SER A 751 17.12 -30.01 50.90
N LYS A 752 16.56 -28.84 50.52
CA LYS A 752 16.00 -27.79 51.42
C LYS A 752 15.52 -26.59 50.59
N LEU A 753 14.34 -26.69 49.99
CA LEU A 753 13.68 -25.56 49.33
C LEU A 753 12.22 -25.46 49.79
N THR A 754 12.05 -25.26 51.09
CA THR A 754 10.74 -25.04 51.72
C THR A 754 10.93 -24.20 52.99
N LEU A 755 10.37 -22.99 52.97
CA LEU A 755 10.04 -22.13 54.12
C LEU A 755 11.14 -21.84 55.16
N ASN A 756 11.92 -20.77 54.91
CA ASN A 756 11.70 -19.49 55.61
C ASN A 756 12.77 -18.46 55.22
N LEU A 757 12.56 -17.77 54.10
CA LEU A 757 12.99 -16.37 53.99
C LEU A 757 11.95 -15.50 54.71
N PRO A 758 12.31 -14.32 55.24
CA PRO A 758 11.32 -13.35 55.69
C PRO A 758 10.37 -12.99 54.53
N PRO A 759 9.19 -12.40 54.80
CA PRO A 759 8.42 -11.79 53.72
C PRO A 759 9.34 -10.85 52.95
N LEU A 760 9.39 -10.98 51.62
CA LEU A 760 9.97 -9.91 50.81
C LEU A 760 9.21 -8.65 51.20
N SER A 761 9.92 -7.71 51.81
CA SER A 761 9.42 -6.34 51.91
C SER A 761 9.12 -5.94 50.47
N PRO A 762 7.92 -5.42 50.16
CA PRO A 762 7.54 -5.12 48.79
C PRO A 762 8.64 -4.26 48.18
N ASP A 763 9.23 -4.73 47.07
CA ASP A 763 10.38 -4.06 46.44
C ASP A 763 10.09 -2.56 46.36
N PRO A 764 11.04 -1.71 46.79
CA PRO A 764 10.77 -0.30 47.09
C PRO A 764 10.20 0.35 45.85
N LYS A 765 8.87 0.57 45.88
CA LYS A 765 8.01 0.72 44.68
C LYS A 765 8.71 1.58 43.63
N ASP A 766 9.24 0.96 42.59
CA ASP A 766 9.90 1.62 41.46
C ASP A 766 8.85 2.52 40.76
N PRO A 767 8.78 3.81 41.13
CA PRO A 767 7.55 4.56 40.95
C PRO A 767 7.60 5.21 39.58
N TRP A 768 6.51 5.07 38.82
CA TRP A 768 6.49 5.54 37.45
C TRP A 768 6.96 7.01 37.36
N PRO A 769 8.00 7.31 36.57
CA PRO A 769 8.63 8.62 36.58
C PRO A 769 7.68 9.71 36.03
N PRO A 770 7.72 10.93 36.58
CA PRO A 770 6.91 12.03 36.07
C PRO A 770 7.32 12.38 34.64
N THR A 771 6.39 12.87 33.83
CA THR A 771 6.58 13.08 32.38
C THR A 771 7.89 13.79 31.97
N PRO A 772 8.40 14.82 32.68
CA PRO A 772 9.69 15.45 32.34
C PRO A 772 10.94 14.57 32.51
N GLN A 773 10.79 13.35 33.04
CA GLN A 773 11.85 12.33 33.16
C GLN A 773 11.65 11.15 32.19
N LEU A 774 10.56 11.15 31.40
CA LEU A 774 10.38 10.20 30.30
C LEU A 774 11.20 10.64 29.07
N PRO A 775 11.60 9.69 28.21
CA PRO A 775 12.17 10.03 26.89
C PRO A 775 11.14 10.80 26.04
N PRO A 776 11.57 11.64 25.07
CA PRO A 776 10.67 12.30 24.14
C PRO A 776 9.79 11.29 23.41
N ALA A 777 8.48 11.41 23.61
CA ALA A 777 7.48 10.60 22.93
C ALA A 777 7.43 10.90 21.43
N TYR A 778 7.01 9.91 20.65
CA TYR A 778 6.53 10.10 19.27
C TYR A 778 5.26 10.97 19.25
N PRO A 779 4.89 11.56 18.09
CA PRO A 779 3.61 12.24 17.92
C PRO A 779 2.44 11.38 18.42
N LYS A 780 1.43 11.99 19.04
CA LYS A 780 0.20 11.29 19.42
C LYS A 780 -0.79 11.36 18.26
N TYR A 781 -1.33 10.21 17.90
CA TYR A 781 -2.55 10.04 17.13
C TYR A 781 -3.61 9.35 18.00
N SER A 782 -4.88 9.68 17.81
CA SER A 782 -5.96 8.78 18.20
C SER A 782 -5.99 7.59 17.24
N LEU A 783 -6.57 6.47 17.67
CA LEU A 783 -6.89 5.37 16.76
C LEU A 783 -8.37 5.42 16.42
N ASP A 784 -8.66 5.38 15.12
CA ASP A 784 -9.98 5.05 14.57
C ASP A 784 -10.02 3.56 14.21
N ALA A 785 -11.20 2.97 14.09
CA ALA A 785 -11.32 1.51 13.86
C ALA A 785 -12.55 1.09 13.04
N ASP A 786 -12.31 0.35 11.98
CA ASP A 786 -13.32 -0.24 11.08
C ASP A 786 -13.14 -1.77 10.99
N TYR A 787 -14.17 -2.48 10.51
CA TYR A 787 -14.04 -3.91 10.21
C TYR A 787 -13.39 -4.15 8.84
N GLU A 788 -12.63 -5.23 8.72
CA GLU A 788 -12.05 -5.65 7.44
C GLU A 788 -13.13 -6.20 6.50
N SER A 789 -13.31 -5.55 5.35
CA SER A 789 -13.94 -6.12 4.16
C SER A 789 -12.92 -6.88 3.30
N LEU A 790 -13.33 -8.02 2.74
CA LEU A 790 -12.55 -8.79 1.75
C LEU A 790 -13.44 -9.20 0.57
N ASP A 791 -12.92 -9.00 -0.64
CA ASP A 791 -13.56 -9.39 -1.90
C ASP A 791 -13.78 -10.92 -1.95
N THR A 792 -14.92 -11.36 -2.49
CA THR A 792 -15.26 -12.80 -2.64
C THR A 792 -14.60 -13.44 -3.86
N THR A 793 -14.22 -12.64 -4.85
CA THR A 793 -13.62 -13.08 -6.11
C THR A 793 -12.09 -13.06 -6.03
N PRO A 794 -11.39 -14.22 -6.15
CA PRO A 794 -9.93 -14.22 -6.27
C PRO A 794 -9.51 -13.65 -7.62
N SER A 795 -8.62 -12.66 -7.63
CA SER A 795 -8.18 -11.96 -8.85
C SER A 795 -7.73 -12.93 -9.96
N SER A 796 -8.44 -12.92 -11.07
CA SER A 796 -8.36 -13.94 -12.14
C SER A 796 -7.14 -13.74 -13.05
N TYR A 797 -5.98 -14.22 -12.61
CA TYR A 797 -4.92 -14.58 -13.56
C TYR A 797 -5.37 -15.77 -14.43
N PRO A 798 -5.20 -15.73 -15.77
CA PRO A 798 -5.75 -16.75 -16.66
C PRO A 798 -5.03 -18.10 -16.51
N GLN A 799 -5.66 -19.05 -15.82
CA GLN A 799 -5.22 -20.45 -15.74
C GLN A 799 -5.57 -21.21 -17.03
N ALA A 800 -4.75 -21.06 -18.07
CA ALA A 800 -4.87 -21.86 -19.28
C ALA A 800 -4.10 -23.20 -19.18
N ASN A 801 -4.84 -24.32 -19.17
CA ASN A 801 -4.36 -25.69 -19.38
C ASN A 801 -3.40 -26.30 -18.33
N LEU A 802 -3.97 -26.82 -17.24
CA LEU A 802 -3.49 -28.05 -16.59
C LEU A 802 -4.52 -29.17 -16.84
N PRO A 803 -4.09 -30.43 -17.06
CA PRO A 803 -5.02 -31.56 -17.17
C PRO A 803 -5.66 -31.87 -15.81
N PRO A 804 -6.88 -32.44 -15.78
CA PRO A 804 -7.58 -32.74 -14.54
C PRO A 804 -6.81 -33.74 -13.68
N ILE A 805 -6.83 -33.51 -12.36
CA ILE A 805 -6.28 -34.41 -11.34
C ILE A 805 -7.46 -35.16 -10.72
N ASP A 806 -7.44 -36.49 -10.82
CA ASP A 806 -8.44 -37.36 -10.16
C ASP A 806 -8.34 -37.23 -8.62
N PRO A 807 -9.46 -37.30 -7.89
CA PRO A 807 -9.45 -37.31 -6.44
C PRO A 807 -8.79 -38.59 -5.91
N VAL A 808 -7.87 -38.45 -4.94
CA VAL A 808 -7.18 -39.57 -4.29
C VAL A 808 -7.61 -39.65 -2.83
N ASP A 809 -8.04 -40.84 -2.41
CA ASP A 809 -8.57 -41.14 -1.08
C ASP A 809 -7.52 -41.17 0.06
N ASP A 810 -8.06 -41.26 1.29
CA ASP A 810 -7.43 -41.30 2.60
C ASP A 810 -6.26 -42.32 2.74
N PRO A 811 -5.14 -42.00 3.43
CA PRO A 811 -3.96 -42.86 3.46
C PRO A 811 -3.82 -43.71 4.74
N ASP A 812 -4.12 -45.01 4.66
CA ASP A 812 -3.80 -45.96 5.75
C ASP A 812 -3.54 -47.41 5.25
N ASP A 813 -2.27 -47.76 4.96
CA ASP A 813 -1.56 -48.97 5.45
C ASP A 813 -0.10 -49.02 4.91
N ALA A 814 0.73 -49.94 5.43
CA ALA A 814 2.18 -50.05 5.19
C ALA A 814 2.60 -51.49 4.74
N PRO A 815 3.89 -51.89 4.83
CA PRO A 815 5.03 -51.48 4.00
C PRO A 815 5.73 -52.65 3.27
N ARG A 816 6.62 -52.40 2.27
CA ARG A 816 7.69 -53.35 1.87
C ARG A 816 8.87 -52.85 1.00
N THR A 817 10.01 -52.63 1.67
CA THR A 817 11.37 -53.13 1.33
C THR A 817 12.01 -53.04 -0.08
N LYS A 818 13.19 -52.39 -0.10
CA LYS A 818 14.53 -52.84 -0.61
C LYS A 818 15.13 -52.29 -1.94
N THR A 819 16.24 -51.56 -1.73
CA THR A 819 17.54 -51.57 -2.47
C THR A 819 17.64 -51.08 -3.92
N GLY A 820 18.35 -49.96 -4.09
CA GLY A 820 18.98 -49.56 -5.36
C GLY A 820 19.57 -48.15 -5.29
N ALA A 821 20.89 -48.02 -5.14
CA ALA A 821 21.54 -46.70 -5.02
C ALA A 821 21.97 -46.15 -6.39
N LYS A 822 21.49 -44.96 -6.75
CA LYS A 822 22.03 -44.08 -7.80
C LYS A 822 21.79 -42.61 -7.42
N THR A 823 22.75 -41.76 -7.74
CA THR A 823 22.68 -40.31 -7.57
C THR A 823 21.76 -39.66 -8.61
N LYS A 824 20.94 -38.71 -8.17
CA LYS A 824 20.32 -37.68 -9.01
C LYS A 824 20.06 -36.45 -8.15
N ASP A 825 20.31 -35.29 -8.71
CA ASP A 825 19.87 -34.01 -8.15
C ASP A 825 18.35 -33.85 -8.36
N ASP A 826 17.68 -33.25 -7.38
CA ASP A 826 16.25 -32.99 -7.39
C ASP A 826 16.03 -31.57 -6.82
N PRO A 827 15.47 -30.60 -7.59
CA PRO A 827 15.39 -29.20 -7.20
C PRO A 827 14.26 -28.94 -6.20
N ALA A 828 14.39 -29.47 -4.98
CA ALA A 828 13.42 -29.35 -3.91
C ALA A 828 13.35 -27.93 -3.32
N TYR A 829 12.70 -26.98 -4.00
CA TYR A 829 12.32 -25.68 -3.40
C TYR A 829 11.11 -24.97 -4.02
N GLU A 830 9.92 -25.60 -3.97
CA GLU A 830 8.69 -24.81 -3.84
C GLU A 830 8.62 -24.27 -2.40
N SER A 831 8.78 -22.95 -2.23
CA SER A 831 8.76 -22.34 -0.90
C SER A 831 7.34 -21.92 -0.48
N PRO A 832 6.85 -22.31 0.72
CA PRO A 832 5.49 -21.98 1.18
C PRO A 832 5.32 -20.52 1.67
N HIS A 833 6.16 -19.60 1.19
CA HIS A 833 6.09 -18.17 1.48
C HIS A 833 5.11 -17.41 0.56
N ASN A 834 4.90 -17.87 -0.67
CA ASN A 834 4.27 -17.03 -1.70
C ASN A 834 2.81 -16.68 -1.37
N SER A 835 2.01 -17.64 -0.89
CA SER A 835 0.60 -17.39 -0.54
C SER A 835 0.43 -16.38 0.60
N THR A 836 1.19 -16.49 1.69
CA THR A 836 1.08 -15.55 2.82
C THR A 836 1.50 -14.14 2.44
N PHE A 837 2.54 -13.98 1.60
CA PHE A 837 2.94 -12.66 1.11
C PHE A 837 1.96 -12.10 0.05
N HIS A 838 1.38 -12.96 -0.79
CA HIS A 838 0.35 -12.57 -1.75
C HIS A 838 -0.91 -12.08 -1.04
N ASN A 839 -1.48 -12.88 -0.12
CA ASN A 839 -2.64 -12.48 0.69
C ASN A 839 -2.39 -11.15 1.43
N PHE A 840 -1.22 -11.00 2.07
CA PHE A 840 -0.82 -9.75 2.71
C PHE A 840 -0.78 -8.56 1.72
N THR A 841 -0.28 -8.78 0.50
CA THR A 841 -0.23 -7.73 -0.54
C THR A 841 -1.64 -7.33 -0.97
N THR A 842 -2.52 -8.30 -1.23
CA THR A 842 -3.92 -8.06 -1.63
C THR A 842 -4.70 -7.30 -0.55
N THR A 843 -4.62 -7.77 0.70
CA THR A 843 -5.28 -7.13 1.84
C THR A 843 -4.72 -5.74 2.17
N LEU A 844 -3.42 -5.49 1.95
CA LEU A 844 -2.88 -4.12 2.03
C LEU A 844 -3.26 -3.24 0.84
N SER A 845 -3.44 -3.77 -0.37
CA SER A 845 -3.94 -2.93 -1.48
C SER A 845 -5.40 -2.50 -1.28
N GLN A 846 -6.20 -3.31 -0.59
CA GLN A 846 -7.56 -2.94 -0.17
C GLN A 846 -7.55 -1.92 0.98
N ASN A 847 -6.64 -2.08 1.96
CA ASN A 847 -6.60 -1.26 3.18
C ASN A 847 -5.17 -0.72 3.48
N PRO A 848 -4.62 0.20 2.68
CA PRO A 848 -3.20 0.56 2.71
C PRO A 848 -2.77 1.43 3.90
N LEU A 849 -3.70 2.21 4.49
CA LEU A 849 -3.41 3.11 5.59
C LEU A 849 -3.50 2.45 6.99
N GLN A 850 -3.84 1.16 7.07
CA GLN A 850 -4.03 0.47 8.35
C GLN A 850 -2.70 0.46 9.14
N VAL A 851 -2.70 1.01 10.36
CA VAL A 851 -1.53 1.00 11.27
C VAL A 851 -1.58 -0.17 12.26
N LEU A 852 -2.79 -0.70 12.49
CA LEU A 852 -3.09 -1.75 13.45
C LEU A 852 -4.07 -2.75 12.83
N ARG A 853 -3.96 -4.02 13.24
CA ARG A 853 -4.93 -5.09 12.99
C ARG A 853 -5.20 -5.81 14.30
N TYR A 854 -6.46 -6.05 14.63
CA TYR A 854 -6.90 -6.61 15.92
C TYR A 854 -7.88 -7.77 15.69
N ASP A 855 -7.56 -8.93 16.26
CA ASP A 855 -8.37 -10.16 16.18
C ASP A 855 -7.98 -11.10 17.34
N PHE A 856 -8.82 -11.17 18.37
CA PHE A 856 -8.51 -11.93 19.59
C PHE A 856 -8.67 -13.44 19.37
N ARG A 857 -7.54 -14.16 19.50
CA ARG A 857 -7.35 -15.57 19.07
C ARG A 857 -7.36 -15.77 17.55
N GLY A 858 -7.22 -14.68 16.80
CA GLY A 858 -7.03 -14.69 15.36
C GLY A 858 -5.68 -15.22 14.89
N SER A 859 -5.30 -14.81 13.68
CA SER A 859 -3.96 -15.03 13.13
C SER A 859 -3.37 -13.72 12.57
N PRO A 860 -2.08 -13.44 12.79
CA PRO A 860 -1.41 -12.30 12.16
C PRO A 860 -1.38 -12.49 10.63
N LEU A 861 -1.70 -11.42 9.90
CA LEU A 861 -1.78 -11.40 8.43
C LEU A 861 -0.38 -11.52 7.80
N LEU A 862 0.54 -10.65 8.24
CA LEU A 862 1.94 -10.70 7.84
C LEU A 862 2.75 -11.46 8.87
N TYR A 863 3.38 -12.56 8.48
CA TYR A 863 4.61 -12.99 9.15
C TYR A 863 5.51 -13.84 8.24
N SER A 864 6.82 -13.62 8.34
CA SER A 864 7.83 -14.51 7.75
C SER A 864 7.87 -15.83 8.52
N LYS A 865 7.47 -16.93 7.89
CA LYS A 865 7.42 -18.28 8.50
C LYS A 865 8.80 -18.85 8.88
N THR A 866 9.88 -18.29 8.34
CA THR A 866 11.26 -18.78 8.53
C THR A 866 12.01 -18.13 9.68
N ASP A 867 11.62 -16.94 10.14
CA ASP A 867 12.30 -16.29 11.26
C ASP A 867 11.88 -16.84 12.63
N ALA A 868 12.57 -16.44 13.69
CA ALA A 868 12.34 -16.95 15.04
C ALA A 868 10.96 -16.57 15.63
N VAL A 869 10.28 -15.55 15.09
CA VAL A 869 8.92 -15.16 15.48
C VAL A 869 7.91 -16.02 14.73
N GLY A 870 8.05 -16.18 13.41
CA GLY A 870 7.15 -16.99 12.60
C GLY A 870 7.24 -18.48 12.90
N GLN A 871 8.41 -18.97 13.28
CA GLN A 871 8.56 -20.34 13.80
C GLN A 871 7.70 -20.56 15.05
N LEU A 872 7.60 -19.58 15.97
CA LEU A 872 6.75 -19.68 17.18
C LEU A 872 5.24 -19.54 16.90
N LEU A 873 4.86 -19.11 15.69
CA LEU A 873 3.48 -19.00 15.20
C LEU A 873 3.05 -20.24 14.37
N HIS A 874 3.99 -21.11 13.98
CA HIS A 874 3.71 -22.34 13.24
C HIS A 874 3.12 -23.43 14.18
N PRO A 875 2.04 -24.16 13.82
CA PRO A 875 1.28 -25.03 14.76
C PRO A 875 2.05 -26.12 15.54
N ALA A 876 3.27 -26.47 15.11
CA ALA A 876 4.15 -27.42 15.80
C ALA A 876 4.98 -26.80 16.94
N LEU A 877 5.02 -25.47 17.03
CA LEU A 877 5.61 -24.66 18.10
C LEU A 877 4.53 -23.70 18.62
N ARG A 878 4.78 -23.00 19.73
CA ARG A 878 3.79 -22.09 20.35
C ARG A 878 4.46 -20.90 21.01
N ILE A 879 3.73 -19.78 21.09
CA ILE A 879 4.10 -18.59 21.87
C ILE A 879 4.36 -19.00 23.33
N PRO A 880 5.47 -18.54 23.97
CA PRO A 880 5.77 -18.87 25.36
C PRO A 880 4.62 -18.50 26.30
N GLY A 881 4.13 -19.50 27.05
CA GLY A 881 2.98 -19.39 27.95
C GLY A 881 3.10 -18.28 29.00
N CYS A 882 1.96 -17.84 29.53
CA CYS A 882 1.88 -16.69 30.41
C CYS A 882 2.63 -16.96 31.74
N PRO A 883 3.61 -16.13 32.14
CA PRO A 883 4.43 -16.37 33.34
C PRO A 883 3.66 -16.21 34.66
N SER A 884 2.47 -15.57 34.64
CA SER A 884 1.64 -15.39 35.84
C SER A 884 0.82 -16.65 36.17
N CYS A 885 0.16 -17.26 35.18
CA CYS A 885 -0.77 -18.38 35.39
C CYS A 885 -0.30 -19.73 34.82
N GLY A 886 0.69 -19.75 33.91
CA GLY A 886 1.12 -20.94 33.17
C GLY A 886 0.21 -21.32 31.99
N GLY A 887 -0.88 -20.58 31.76
CA GLY A 887 -1.79 -20.79 30.64
C GLY A 887 -1.21 -20.34 29.29
N GLU A 888 -1.86 -20.78 28.21
CA GLU A 888 -1.48 -20.46 26.84
C GLU A 888 -1.55 -18.96 26.52
N ARG A 889 -0.69 -18.51 25.60
CA ARG A 889 -0.79 -17.20 24.97
C ARG A 889 -1.37 -17.30 23.56
N VAL A 890 -2.21 -16.34 23.21
CA VAL A 890 -2.94 -16.25 21.94
C VAL A 890 -2.64 -14.92 21.27
N PHE A 891 -2.75 -14.87 19.95
CA PHE A 891 -2.71 -13.61 19.19
C PHE A 891 -3.85 -12.67 19.62
N GLU A 892 -3.60 -11.36 19.57
CA GLU A 892 -4.61 -10.34 19.86
C GLU A 892 -4.49 -9.12 18.94
N CYS A 893 -3.29 -8.62 18.65
CA CYS A 893 -3.12 -7.55 17.68
C CYS A 893 -1.76 -7.56 16.96
N GLN A 894 -1.70 -6.84 15.84
CA GLN A 894 -0.54 -6.69 14.98
C GLN A 894 -0.39 -5.22 14.56
N LEU A 895 0.78 -4.63 14.79
CA LEU A 895 1.16 -3.34 14.19
C LEU A 895 1.80 -3.58 12.82
N THR A 896 1.39 -2.78 11.84
CA THR A 896 1.83 -2.88 10.43
C THR A 896 3.01 -1.94 10.15
N PRO A 897 3.67 -2.02 8.96
CA PRO A 897 4.71 -1.06 8.58
C PRO A 897 4.26 0.40 8.61
N GLN A 898 3.00 0.70 8.28
CA GLN A 898 2.49 2.08 8.20
C GLN A 898 2.56 2.80 9.56
N ALA A 899 2.44 2.06 10.67
CA ALA A 899 2.55 2.66 11.99
C ALA A 899 3.94 3.28 12.25
N ILE A 900 5.02 2.83 11.58
CA ILE A 900 6.32 3.51 11.62
C ILE A 900 6.23 4.86 10.90
N ALA A 901 5.66 4.88 9.70
CA ALA A 901 5.55 6.10 8.89
C ALA A 901 4.84 7.20 9.69
N GLU A 902 3.69 6.88 10.30
CA GLU A 902 2.94 7.82 11.15
C GLU A 902 3.71 8.27 12.39
N LEU A 903 4.35 7.34 13.11
CA LEU A 903 5.13 7.65 14.32
C LEU A 903 6.35 8.52 14.04
N GLU A 904 6.89 8.53 12.83
CA GLU A 904 8.12 9.26 12.48
C GLU A 904 7.89 10.47 11.55
N VAL A 905 6.62 10.86 11.32
CA VAL A 905 6.26 12.14 10.68
C VAL A 905 6.82 13.32 11.49
N GLY A 906 7.95 13.86 11.03
CA GLY A 906 8.62 15.02 11.61
C GLY A 906 9.98 14.74 12.27
N GLU A 907 10.48 13.50 12.29
CA GLU A 907 11.86 13.23 12.73
C GLU A 907 12.84 13.31 11.53
N GLU A 908 13.56 14.43 11.41
CA GLU A 908 14.51 14.71 10.31
C GLU A 908 15.84 13.91 10.39
N GLY A 909 15.79 12.63 10.78
CA GLY A 909 16.98 11.81 11.07
C GLY A 909 17.01 10.45 10.37
N PHE A 910 18.18 10.08 9.84
CA PHE A 910 18.46 8.77 9.21
C PHE A 910 18.41 7.54 10.16
N ASP A 911 17.92 7.71 11.39
CA ASP A 911 17.93 6.71 12.46
C ASP A 911 16.50 6.29 12.88
N GLY A 912 15.55 6.22 11.94
CA GLY A 912 14.17 5.76 12.18
C GLY A 912 14.01 4.30 12.61
N MET A 913 12.78 3.84 12.84
CA MET A 913 12.45 2.45 13.17
C MET A 913 12.59 1.52 11.96
N GLU A 914 13.03 0.27 12.21
CA GLU A 914 13.40 -0.70 11.16
C GLU A 914 12.61 -2.03 11.26
N TRP A 915 11.39 -2.01 11.81
CA TRP A 915 10.60 -3.24 11.99
C TRP A 915 9.55 -3.41 10.89
N GLY A 916 9.37 -4.65 10.42
CA GLY A 916 8.33 -4.98 9.43
C GLY A 916 6.97 -5.18 10.08
N THR A 917 6.93 -5.79 11.27
CA THR A 917 5.70 -5.87 12.08
C THR A 917 5.99 -6.19 13.55
N VAL A 918 5.13 -5.71 14.45
CA VAL A 918 5.07 -6.16 15.85
C VAL A 918 3.79 -6.96 16.07
N ILE A 919 3.93 -8.20 16.53
CA ILE A 919 2.86 -9.17 16.77
C ILE A 919 2.71 -9.34 18.30
N LEU A 920 1.52 -9.07 18.82
CA LEU A 920 1.19 -9.17 20.24
C LEU A 920 0.52 -10.50 20.56
N GLY A 921 1.07 -11.22 21.54
CA GLY A 921 0.49 -12.42 22.13
C GLY A 921 0.25 -12.25 23.64
N VAL A 922 -1.00 -12.41 24.08
CA VAL A 922 -1.43 -12.21 25.49
C VAL A 922 -1.94 -13.50 26.12
N CYS A 923 -2.08 -13.53 27.45
CA CYS A 923 -2.73 -14.62 28.15
C CYS A 923 -4.15 -14.90 27.63
N GLY A 924 -4.39 -16.06 27.01
CA GLY A 924 -5.68 -16.40 26.38
C GLY A 924 -6.85 -16.64 27.33
N GLY A 925 -6.59 -16.61 28.65
CA GLY A 925 -7.58 -16.60 29.74
C GLY A 925 -7.46 -15.36 30.64
N ASP A 926 -6.94 -14.26 30.08
CA ASP A 926 -6.84 -12.90 30.66
C ASP A 926 -6.48 -12.81 32.15
N CYS A 927 -5.47 -13.56 32.59
CA CYS A 927 -5.17 -13.63 34.02
C CYS A 927 -4.70 -12.29 34.62
N VAL A 928 -4.97 -12.12 35.92
CA VAL A 928 -4.59 -10.99 36.76
C VAL A 928 -3.25 -11.28 37.46
N PRO A 929 -2.39 -10.29 37.77
CA PRO A 929 -1.18 -10.54 38.55
C PRO A 929 -1.48 -11.05 39.97
N ARG A 930 -0.71 -12.03 40.42
CA ARG A 930 -0.84 -12.62 41.76
C ARG A 930 -0.65 -11.55 42.84
N GLY A 931 -1.62 -11.42 43.75
CA GLY A 931 -1.58 -10.46 44.86
C GLY A 931 -2.27 -9.11 44.60
N VAL A 932 -2.78 -8.87 43.38
CA VAL A 932 -3.71 -7.76 43.12
C VAL A 932 -5.10 -8.13 43.63
N ALA A 933 -5.75 -7.21 44.35
CA ALA A 933 -7.11 -7.40 44.85
C ALA A 933 -8.15 -7.02 43.77
N GLY A 934 -9.31 -7.66 43.79
CA GLY A 934 -10.44 -7.30 42.92
C GLY A 934 -10.78 -5.81 42.99
N GLY A 935 -11.16 -5.23 41.85
CA GLY A 935 -11.39 -3.79 41.67
C GLY A 935 -10.14 -2.94 41.50
N LYS A 936 -8.92 -3.50 41.58
CA LYS A 936 -7.65 -2.77 41.33
C LYS A 936 -7.05 -3.14 39.98
N ALA A 937 -6.38 -2.17 39.37
CA ALA A 937 -5.55 -2.41 38.19
C ALA A 937 -4.28 -3.19 38.57
N GLY A 938 -3.88 -4.11 37.70
CA GLY A 938 -2.62 -4.84 37.76
C GLY A 938 -2.01 -4.99 36.37
N TYR A 939 -0.69 -5.12 36.29
CA TYR A 939 0.04 -5.13 35.01
C TYR A 939 0.87 -6.41 34.86
N LEU A 940 0.82 -7.01 33.68
CA LEU A 940 1.64 -8.16 33.28
C LEU A 940 2.44 -7.83 32.03
N GLU A 941 3.66 -8.36 31.95
CA GLU A 941 4.41 -8.40 30.69
C GLU A 941 3.85 -9.52 29.80
N GLU A 942 3.47 -9.15 28.57
CA GLU A 942 2.98 -10.05 27.55
C GLU A 942 4.02 -10.23 26.42
N TRP A 943 3.78 -11.17 25.51
CA TRP A 943 4.77 -11.51 24.47
C TRP A 943 4.64 -10.56 23.28
N ALA A 944 5.75 -9.96 22.87
CA ALA A 944 5.86 -9.17 21.66
C ALA A 944 6.88 -9.83 20.72
N GLY A 945 6.39 -10.42 19.63
CA GLY A 945 7.23 -10.83 18.51
C GLY A 945 7.49 -9.64 17.60
N VAL A 946 8.75 -9.30 17.33
CA VAL A 946 9.10 -8.25 16.36
C VAL A 946 9.81 -8.89 15.19
N GLN A 947 9.16 -8.87 14.02
CA GLN A 947 9.82 -9.17 12.77
C GLN A 947 10.44 -7.88 12.23
N TRP A 948 11.73 -7.92 11.97
CA TRP A 948 12.46 -6.75 11.50
C TRP A 948 12.44 -6.70 9.99
N GLU A 949 12.51 -5.51 9.40
CA GLU A 949 12.75 -5.42 7.97
C GLU A 949 14.11 -6.08 7.67
N GLU A 950 14.18 -6.92 6.64
CA GLU A 950 15.43 -7.58 6.23
C GLU A 950 16.37 -6.58 5.55
N VAL A 951 16.97 -5.72 6.37
CA VAL A 951 18.22 -5.03 6.04
C VAL A 951 19.26 -6.13 5.82
N GLY A 952 19.55 -6.40 4.54
CA GLY A 952 20.45 -7.47 4.11
C GLY A 952 21.82 -7.36 4.76
N GLY A 953 22.04 -8.15 5.82
CA GLY A 953 23.21 -8.03 6.68
C GLY A 953 23.26 -9.11 7.77
N LYS A 954 23.97 -10.21 7.48
CA LYS A 954 24.55 -11.05 8.54
C LYS A 954 25.76 -10.32 9.12
N GLY A 955 25.55 -9.61 10.22
CA GLY A 955 26.63 -8.97 10.97
C GLY A 955 27.28 -9.90 12.01
N TYR A 956 28.46 -9.46 12.48
CA TYR A 956 29.09 -9.70 13.79
C TYR A 956 29.10 -11.14 14.36
#